data_AF-A0A3E1EGU8-F1
#
_entry.id   AF-A0A3E1EGU8-F1
#
_cell.length_a   1.000
_cell.length_b   1.000
_cell.length_c   1.000
_cell.angle_alpha   90.00
_cell.angle_beta   90.00
_cell.angle_gamma   90.00
#
_symmetry.space_group_name_H-M   'P 1'
#
loop_
_entity.id
_entity.type
_entity.pdbx_description
1 polymer ?
#
loop_
_entity_poly.entity_id
_entity_poly.type
_entity_poly.pdbx_seq_one_letter_code
_entity_poly.pdbx_strand_id
1 'polypeptide(L)'
;MNDSNRPKNFLTQALPVLVIAAVPLAAFLAFAIQPIMGKRLLPIYGGTSGTWLGCMVYFQFALLLGYSWAAWLVRKTPLFQMTATMVLAVIAVATFHLPSAETAEAAGIGRVVWRLAFASLPAMVLLFSTSPLLTGWLRRRGEEVPYYLYALSNAGSLIALLLYPFVIETSLGLNDQSSFWHGGLLLPAAGLATAGYIFKHTTTAAAQEAPEPVEALAPGTVVLWLFLSAATCVGMLGATYHLTAEIGSSPIAWVGPFGVYLFSFMVTFSGRWRRWMTMTSIVVLALSLTLFMVVKGFTAVTVNGSTAWCLLLLTASGSFLGNALLHSLRPAQRFERFYLVLAAGGVLGGLLSSTVIPSIFNRPIEFELASVALLAAGIVWLTGRREPSVVLVIATVLVIPVLGVGIHQAHRESVDNGNLRHTRDLYGHIMVKTDNRSVVLSSDTTTHGSQLTMDAAARRRPTLYFTESTGIGRVLEKLHASRPAMNVGVIGLGSGTLAAYARTGDTYDFFDIDPKSIRVAQENFTYIVDARATGARINLIQRDGRKALDDAKTNYDIIVIDAFTGDGVPSHLLTREAMGIYTRRLNSKDGMLIVHASSRYSHFYPVVEATARSLNLAAIAVHTEIKKDVTEPGKERDWDPTPTDYIIISKPEQTKDLITWFPDEEDNGRVKHTVNTVTSPLVNSQLIWTDDRNAAIDVLELGRFLTD
;
A
#
# COMPACT_ATOMS: atom_id res chain seq x y z
N MET A 1 18.94 -34.82 50.11
CA MET A 1 18.45 -33.53 50.64
C MET A 1 17.91 -32.73 49.48
N ASN A 2 16.60 -32.47 49.47
CA ASN A 2 15.89 -31.74 48.42
C ASN A 2 16.42 -30.31 48.29
N ASP A 3 16.93 -29.95 47.11
CA ASP A 3 17.41 -28.61 46.75
C ASP A 3 16.25 -27.63 46.43
N SER A 4 15.01 -27.99 46.78
CA SER A 4 13.80 -27.27 46.39
C SER A 4 13.46 -26.05 47.27
N ASN A 5 14.29 -25.72 48.26
CA ASN A 5 13.98 -24.72 49.29
C ASN A 5 14.99 -23.55 49.41
N ARG A 6 15.87 -23.33 48.42
CA ARG A 6 16.58 -22.04 48.35
C ARG A 6 15.59 -20.95 47.91
N PRO A 7 15.49 -19.80 48.61
CA PRO A 7 14.69 -18.68 48.13
C PRO A 7 15.18 -18.32 46.74
N LYS A 8 14.33 -18.47 45.72
CA LYS A 8 14.66 -18.07 44.35
C LYS A 8 15.05 -16.60 44.42
N ASN A 9 16.31 -16.31 44.12
CA ASN A 9 16.86 -14.96 44.16
C ASN A 9 15.94 -14.04 43.33
N PHE A 10 15.67 -12.81 43.79
CA PHE A 10 14.76 -11.88 43.08
C PHE A 10 15.13 -11.73 41.59
N LEU A 11 16.44 -11.67 41.31
CA LEU A 11 17.00 -11.63 39.95
C LEU A 11 16.67 -12.87 39.10
N THR A 12 16.50 -14.04 39.72
CA THR A 12 16.12 -15.28 39.04
C THR A 12 14.66 -15.23 38.58
N GLN A 13 13.76 -14.58 39.31
CA GLN A 13 12.35 -14.46 38.90
C GLN A 13 12.08 -13.26 37.98
N ALA A 14 12.97 -12.25 37.98
CA ALA A 14 12.78 -11.02 37.22
C ALA A 14 12.86 -11.20 35.69
N LEU A 15 13.71 -12.11 35.19
CA LEU A 15 13.94 -12.27 33.74
C LEU A 15 12.67 -12.74 32.99
N PRO A 16 11.94 -13.79 33.40
CA PRO A 16 10.70 -14.20 32.74
C PRO A 16 9.64 -13.10 32.68
N VAL A 17 9.48 -12.33 33.76
CA VAL A 17 8.53 -11.20 33.81
C VAL A 17 8.91 -10.13 32.80
N LEU A 18 10.19 -9.79 32.74
CA LEU A 18 10.73 -8.83 31.78
C LEU A 18 10.55 -9.31 30.34
N VAL A 19 10.68 -10.62 30.06
CA VAL A 19 10.41 -11.19 28.74
C VAL A 19 8.96 -10.99 28.31
N ILE A 20 8.00 -11.24 29.22
CA ILE A 20 6.57 -11.10 28.92
C ILE A 20 6.21 -9.64 28.58
N ALA A 21 6.86 -8.66 29.20
CA ALA A 21 6.64 -7.24 28.91
C ALA A 21 7.39 -6.75 27.66
N ALA A 22 8.68 -7.11 27.52
CA ALA A 22 9.55 -6.56 26.48
C ALA A 22 9.23 -7.08 25.08
N VAL A 23 8.83 -8.35 24.94
CA VAL A 23 8.53 -8.99 23.65
C VAL A 23 7.39 -8.29 22.89
N PRO A 24 6.17 -8.15 23.46
CA PRO A 24 5.07 -7.48 22.76
C PRO A 24 5.36 -5.99 22.54
N LEU A 25 6.06 -5.32 23.47
CA LEU A 25 6.41 -3.90 23.31
C LEU A 25 7.37 -3.68 22.14
N ALA A 26 8.42 -4.51 22.02
CA ALA A 26 9.35 -4.42 20.91
C ALA A 26 8.66 -4.70 19.57
N ALA A 27 7.76 -5.68 19.54
CA ALA A 27 6.97 -6.01 18.35
C ALA A 27 5.98 -4.88 17.98
N PHE A 28 5.32 -4.28 18.97
CA PHE A 28 4.45 -3.12 18.79
C PHE A 28 5.21 -1.95 18.16
N LEU A 29 6.37 -1.57 18.72
CA LEU A 29 7.18 -0.48 18.18
C LEU A 29 7.69 -0.79 16.77
N ALA A 30 8.16 -2.01 16.51
CA ALA A 30 8.65 -2.41 15.18
C ALA A 30 7.56 -2.37 14.11
N PHE A 31 6.29 -2.53 14.49
CA PHE A 31 5.15 -2.43 13.56
C PHE A 31 4.60 -1.01 13.45
N ALA A 32 4.55 -0.25 14.55
CA ALA A 32 4.03 1.11 14.56
C ALA A 32 4.86 2.08 13.70
N ILE A 33 6.17 1.85 13.55
CA ILE A 33 7.05 2.72 12.76
C ILE A 33 6.88 2.56 11.24
N GLN A 34 6.38 1.42 10.78
CA GLN A 34 6.30 1.11 9.34
C GLN A 34 5.45 2.13 8.58
N PRO A 35 4.20 2.42 9.00
CA PRO A 35 3.39 3.42 8.31
C PRO A 35 3.91 4.87 8.51
N ILE A 36 4.58 5.19 9.62
CA ILE A 36 5.22 6.50 9.82
C ILE A 36 6.29 6.73 8.75
N MET A 37 7.15 5.73 8.54
CA MET A 37 8.19 5.77 7.53
C MET A 37 7.62 5.79 6.11
N GLY A 38 6.60 4.96 5.83
CA GLY A 38 5.90 4.95 4.54
C GLY A 38 5.37 6.33 4.15
N LYS A 39 4.69 7.01 5.09
CA LYS A 39 4.15 8.36 4.85
C LYS A 39 5.23 9.41 4.59
N ARG A 40 6.38 9.32 5.28
CA ARG A 40 7.52 10.22 5.04
C ARG A 40 8.17 10.03 3.67
N LEU A 41 8.01 8.85 3.06
CA LEU A 41 8.56 8.56 1.74
C LEU A 41 7.66 8.97 0.58
N LEU A 42 6.36 9.20 0.81
CA LEU A 42 5.41 9.56 -0.26
C LEU A 42 5.83 10.79 -1.07
N PRO A 43 6.32 11.90 -0.47
CA PRO A 43 6.76 13.07 -1.24
C PRO A 43 8.03 12.84 -2.08
N ILE A 44 8.73 11.73 -1.85
CA ILE A 44 10.01 11.41 -2.51
C ILE A 44 9.78 10.41 -3.64
N TYR A 45 9.00 9.35 -3.37
CA TYR A 45 8.82 8.22 -4.28
C TYR A 45 7.38 8.06 -4.79
N GLY A 46 6.43 8.87 -4.33
CA GLY A 46 5.03 8.86 -4.74
C GLY A 46 4.12 7.95 -3.89
N GLY A 47 2.81 8.20 -4.01
CA GLY A 47 1.69 7.54 -3.32
C GLY A 47 1.32 6.13 -3.82
N THR A 48 2.25 5.39 -4.43
CA THR A 48 1.95 4.14 -5.14
C THR A 48 2.20 2.90 -4.28
N SER A 49 1.59 1.77 -4.67
CA SER A 49 1.77 0.47 -4.00
C SER A 49 3.25 0.02 -3.96
N GLY A 50 4.06 0.41 -4.94
CA GLY A 50 5.49 0.09 -4.99
C GLY A 50 6.33 0.71 -3.87
N THR A 51 6.08 1.97 -3.48
CA THR A 51 6.80 2.62 -2.37
C THR A 51 6.59 1.84 -1.08
N TRP A 52 5.36 1.39 -0.83
CA TRP A 52 5.01 0.59 0.34
C TRP A 52 5.55 -0.84 0.27
N LEU A 53 5.54 -1.48 -0.90
CA LEU A 53 6.22 -2.75 -1.11
C LEU A 53 7.71 -2.64 -0.78
N GLY A 54 8.36 -1.54 -1.16
CA GLY A 54 9.75 -1.25 -0.78
C GLY A 54 9.95 -1.13 0.74
N CYS A 55 9.00 -0.49 1.44
CA CYS A 55 8.99 -0.46 2.90
C CYS A 55 8.89 -1.87 3.49
N MET A 56 7.99 -2.71 2.96
CA MET A 56 7.83 -4.10 3.43
C MET A 56 9.09 -4.93 3.25
N VAL A 57 9.75 -4.85 2.08
CA VAL A 57 11.03 -5.53 1.84
C VAL A 57 12.10 -5.09 2.85
N TYR A 58 12.17 -3.80 3.16
CA TYR A 58 13.08 -3.29 4.19
C TYR A 58 12.80 -3.91 5.56
N PHE A 59 11.55 -3.90 6.04
CA PHE A 59 11.22 -4.44 7.36
C PHE A 59 11.43 -5.95 7.44
N GLN A 60 11.17 -6.69 6.36
CA GLN A 60 11.49 -8.12 6.28
C GLN A 60 13.00 -8.37 6.35
N PHE A 61 13.81 -7.55 5.67
CA PHE A 61 15.26 -7.65 5.72
C PHE A 61 15.81 -7.30 7.10
N ALA A 62 15.29 -6.24 7.72
CA ALA A 62 15.66 -5.84 9.07
C ALA A 62 15.27 -6.91 10.12
N LEU A 63 14.12 -7.57 9.95
CA LEU A 63 13.71 -8.73 10.75
C LEU A 63 14.71 -9.87 10.62
N LEU A 64 15.08 -10.24 9.38
CA LEU A 64 16.07 -11.28 9.11
C LEU A 64 17.43 -10.95 9.75
N LEU A 65 17.88 -9.69 9.68
CA LEU A 65 19.11 -9.23 10.32
C LEU A 65 19.03 -9.27 11.85
N GLY A 66 17.91 -8.84 12.45
CA GLY A 66 17.69 -8.93 13.90
C GLY A 66 17.71 -10.37 14.40
N TYR A 67 17.10 -11.29 13.66
CA TYR A 67 17.09 -12.72 14.00
C TYR A 67 18.48 -13.34 13.81
N SER A 68 19.19 -12.97 12.74
CA SER A 68 20.57 -13.40 12.49
C SER A 68 21.52 -12.92 13.59
N TRP A 69 21.38 -11.64 13.97
CA TRP A 69 22.14 -11.03 15.06
C TRP A 69 21.92 -11.78 16.37
N ALA A 70 20.66 -12.04 16.74
CA ALA A 70 20.34 -12.81 17.94
C ALA A 70 20.91 -14.23 17.89
N ALA A 71 20.72 -14.94 16.78
CA ALA A 71 21.20 -16.32 16.61
C ALA A 71 22.74 -16.44 16.67
N TRP A 72 23.46 -15.40 16.23
CA TRP A 72 24.90 -15.30 16.37
C TRP A 72 25.32 -14.95 17.80
N LEU A 73 24.65 -13.97 18.42
CA LEU A 73 25.02 -13.43 19.72
C LEU A 73 24.82 -14.46 20.84
N VAL A 74 23.74 -15.24 20.81
CA VAL A 74 23.44 -16.29 21.81
C VAL A 74 24.55 -17.35 21.92
N ARG A 75 25.41 -17.50 20.90
CA ARG A 75 26.56 -18.43 20.90
C ARG A 75 27.81 -17.88 21.60
N LYS A 76 27.83 -16.59 21.95
CA LYS A 76 28.98 -15.92 22.56
C LYS A 76 28.95 -16.02 24.09
N THR A 77 30.00 -15.52 24.73
CA THR A 77 30.08 -15.49 26.21
C THR A 77 29.02 -14.52 26.78
N PRO A 78 28.46 -14.78 27.98
CA PRO A 78 27.43 -13.91 28.57
C PRO A 78 27.86 -12.44 28.69
N LEU A 79 29.14 -12.18 28.98
CA LEU A 79 29.69 -10.82 29.01
C LEU A 79 29.61 -10.15 27.63
N PHE A 80 30.02 -10.84 26.56
CA PHE A 80 29.95 -10.31 25.21
C PHE A 80 28.50 -10.06 24.77
N GLN A 81 27.58 -10.95 25.13
CA GLN A 81 26.14 -10.79 24.85
C GLN A 81 25.59 -9.51 25.49
N MET A 82 25.88 -9.29 26.77
CA MET A 82 25.47 -8.09 27.50
C MET A 82 26.09 -6.82 26.87
N THR A 83 27.41 -6.79 26.65
CA THR A 83 28.10 -5.61 26.10
C THR A 83 27.64 -5.28 24.69
N ALA A 84 27.54 -6.25 23.79
CA ALA A 84 27.11 -6.02 22.42
C ALA A 84 25.66 -5.53 22.36
N THR A 85 24.78 -6.04 23.24
CA THR A 85 23.40 -5.58 23.37
C THR A 85 23.35 -4.12 23.83
N MET A 86 24.13 -3.74 24.84
CA MET A 86 24.19 -2.36 25.32
C MET A 86 24.73 -1.40 24.26
N VAL A 87 25.79 -1.79 23.54
CA VAL A 87 26.34 -0.99 22.44
C VAL A 87 25.31 -0.82 21.34
N LEU A 88 24.63 -1.89 20.92
CA LEU A 88 23.57 -1.80 19.91
C LEU A 88 22.41 -0.92 20.39
N ALA A 89 22.02 -1.00 21.66
CA ALA A 89 20.98 -0.15 22.23
C ALA A 89 21.34 1.34 22.19
N VAL A 90 22.59 1.69 22.53
CA VAL A 90 23.07 3.07 22.45
C VAL A 90 23.10 3.56 21.00
N ILE A 91 23.63 2.75 20.07
CA ILE A 91 23.66 3.11 18.65
C ILE A 91 22.23 3.28 18.11
N ALA A 92 21.33 2.33 18.40
CA ALA A 92 19.93 2.38 17.97
C ALA A 92 19.23 3.68 18.36
N VAL A 93 19.41 4.13 19.60
CA VAL A 93 18.83 5.38 20.09
C VAL A 93 19.55 6.57 19.45
N ALA A 94 20.88 6.58 19.40
CA ALA A 94 21.65 7.72 18.94
C ALA A 94 21.54 8.00 17.43
N THR A 95 21.39 6.96 16.61
CA THR A 95 21.42 7.10 15.14
C THR A 95 20.03 7.16 14.50
N PHE A 96 18.96 6.83 15.23
CA PHE A 96 17.62 6.84 14.66
C PHE A 96 17.22 8.26 14.26
N HIS A 97 16.73 8.39 13.04
CA HIS A 97 16.10 9.59 12.54
C HIS A 97 15.04 9.21 11.50
N LEU A 98 14.09 10.11 11.22
CA LEU A 98 13.20 9.92 10.09
C LEU A 98 13.92 10.27 8.78
N PRO A 99 13.61 9.58 7.66
CA PRO A 99 14.11 9.97 6.35
C PRO A 99 13.79 11.45 6.06
N SER A 100 14.80 12.24 5.74
CA SER A 100 14.60 13.62 5.28
C SER A 100 13.94 13.65 3.91
N ALA A 101 13.27 14.73 3.55
CA ALA A 101 12.59 14.91 2.26
C ALA A 101 13.51 15.43 1.14
N GLU A 102 14.83 15.46 1.35
CA GLU A 102 15.76 16.13 0.43
C GLU A 102 16.28 15.22 -0.70
N THR A 103 16.38 15.82 -1.88
CA THR A 103 16.71 15.26 -3.21
C THR A 103 15.75 14.19 -3.72
N ALA A 104 14.97 14.58 -4.75
CA ALA A 104 14.18 13.67 -5.56
C ALA A 104 15.14 12.81 -6.38
N GLU A 105 15.23 11.54 -6.02
CA GLU A 105 16.00 10.54 -6.72
C GLU A 105 15.05 9.65 -7.53
N ALA A 106 15.50 9.15 -8.69
CA ALA A 106 14.69 8.24 -9.50
C ALA A 106 14.20 7.04 -8.67
N ALA A 107 12.90 6.78 -8.67
CA ALA A 107 12.30 5.80 -7.78
C ALA A 107 12.80 4.38 -8.05
N GLY A 108 12.94 3.60 -6.97
CA GLY A 108 13.32 2.20 -7.03
C GLY A 108 13.32 1.58 -5.64
N ILE A 109 12.88 0.32 -5.53
CA ILE A 109 12.80 -0.42 -4.26
C ILE A 109 14.14 -0.41 -3.52
N GLY A 110 15.25 -0.60 -4.24
CA GLY A 110 16.59 -0.56 -3.64
C GLY A 110 16.91 0.77 -2.94
N ARG A 111 16.44 1.90 -3.48
CA ARG A 111 16.65 3.22 -2.88
C ARG A 111 15.77 3.44 -1.66
N VAL A 112 14.51 2.98 -1.73
CA VAL A 112 13.60 2.97 -0.56
C VAL A 112 14.25 2.18 0.59
N VAL A 113 14.71 0.96 0.30
CA VAL A 113 15.38 0.09 1.29
C VAL A 113 16.64 0.75 1.85
N TRP A 114 17.49 1.33 0.99
CA TRP A 114 18.72 1.99 1.42
C TRP A 114 18.44 3.18 2.35
N ARG A 115 17.49 4.04 1.97
CA ARG A 115 17.14 5.24 2.73
C ARG A 115 16.55 4.88 4.11
N LEU A 116 15.69 3.87 4.15
CA LEU A 116 15.17 3.34 5.42
C LEU A 116 16.27 2.69 6.27
N ALA A 117 17.18 1.94 5.65
CA ALA A 117 18.29 1.32 6.36
C ALA A 117 19.22 2.36 7.01
N PHE A 118 19.56 3.42 6.28
CA PHE A 118 20.34 4.52 6.83
C PHE A 118 19.64 5.21 8.01
N ALA A 119 18.32 5.36 7.92
CA ALA A 119 17.51 6.04 8.92
C ALA A 119 17.30 5.25 10.22
N SER A 120 17.13 3.91 10.15
CA SER A 120 16.59 3.15 11.28
C SER A 120 17.11 1.74 11.49
N LEU A 121 18.05 1.24 10.66
CA LEU A 121 18.49 -0.16 10.73
C LEU A 121 18.96 -0.60 12.14
N PRO A 122 19.80 0.17 12.87
CA PRO A 122 20.22 -0.25 14.22
C PRO A 122 19.05 -0.41 15.20
N ALA A 123 18.07 0.49 15.15
CA ALA A 123 16.85 0.40 15.95
C ALA A 123 16.00 -0.81 15.57
N MET A 124 15.87 -1.11 14.27
CA MET A 124 15.11 -2.28 13.83
C MET A 124 15.80 -3.59 14.23
N VAL A 125 17.12 -3.69 14.09
CA VAL A 125 17.88 -4.86 14.53
C VAL A 125 17.74 -5.08 16.04
N LEU A 126 17.76 -4.01 16.85
CA LEU A 126 17.51 -4.09 18.29
C LEU A 126 16.10 -4.65 18.59
N LEU A 127 15.06 -4.06 18.01
CA LEU A 127 13.67 -4.49 18.25
C LEU A 127 13.43 -5.92 17.79
N PHE A 128 13.83 -6.27 16.57
CA PHE A 128 13.63 -7.62 16.03
C PHE A 128 14.50 -8.68 16.70
N SER A 129 15.66 -8.32 17.27
CA SER A 129 16.48 -9.26 18.04
C SER A 129 15.95 -9.52 19.46
N THR A 130 15.04 -8.68 19.98
CA THR A 130 14.56 -8.75 21.37
C THR A 130 13.94 -10.12 21.70
N SER A 131 12.96 -10.58 20.91
CA SER A 131 12.30 -11.88 21.13
C SER A 131 13.25 -13.09 21.05
N PRO A 132 14.05 -13.27 19.98
CA PRO A 132 14.99 -14.39 19.90
C PRO A 132 16.14 -14.31 20.93
N LEU A 133 16.61 -13.12 21.33
CA LEU A 133 17.63 -12.97 22.38
C LEU A 133 17.10 -13.39 23.75
N LEU A 134 15.95 -12.84 24.14
CA LEU A 134 15.37 -13.11 25.45
C LEU A 134 15.00 -14.60 25.61
N THR A 135 14.43 -15.21 24.57
CA THR A 135 14.16 -16.66 24.56
C THR A 135 15.43 -17.49 24.59
N GLY A 136 16.49 -17.07 23.89
CA GLY A 136 17.81 -17.69 23.96
C GLY A 136 18.43 -17.63 25.37
N TRP A 137 18.28 -16.51 26.08
CA TRP A 137 18.75 -16.35 27.46
C TRP A 137 17.99 -17.21 28.45
N LEU A 138 16.66 -17.34 28.31
CA LEU A 138 15.87 -18.26 29.14
C LEU A 138 16.32 -19.72 28.97
N ARG A 139 16.52 -20.18 27.73
CA ARG A 139 17.00 -21.56 27.49
C ARG A 139 18.36 -21.82 28.09
N ARG A 140 19.28 -20.86 27.97
CA ARG A 140 20.63 -20.97 28.56
C ARG A 140 20.64 -20.91 30.09
N ARG A 141 19.53 -20.54 30.71
CA ARG A 141 19.30 -20.67 32.15
C ARG A 141 18.61 -21.98 32.54
N GLY A 142 18.31 -22.86 31.57
CA GLY A 142 17.59 -24.11 31.80
C GLY A 142 16.09 -23.91 31.98
N GLU A 143 15.54 -22.75 31.61
CA GLU A 143 14.11 -22.47 31.74
C GLU A 143 13.34 -22.91 30.49
N GLU A 144 12.15 -23.45 30.70
CA GLU A 144 11.22 -23.73 29.61
C GLU A 144 10.77 -22.41 28.97
N VAL A 145 10.93 -22.33 27.65
CA VAL A 145 10.45 -21.17 26.89
C VAL A 145 8.99 -21.38 26.53
N PRO A 146 8.06 -20.56 27.04
CA PRO A 146 6.65 -20.77 26.76
C PRO A 146 6.34 -20.49 25.29
N TYR A 147 5.56 -21.37 24.69
CA TYR A 147 5.18 -21.27 23.28
C TYR A 147 4.34 -20.01 22.97
N TYR A 148 3.60 -19.51 23.96
CA TYR A 148 2.77 -18.30 23.82
C TYR A 148 3.59 -17.02 23.61
N LEU A 149 4.91 -17.00 23.85
CA LEU A 149 5.73 -15.79 23.61
C LEU A 149 5.74 -15.37 22.13
N TYR A 150 5.69 -16.34 21.22
CA TYR A 150 5.56 -16.05 19.79
C TYR A 150 4.19 -15.45 19.45
N ALA A 151 3.12 -15.99 20.05
CA ALA A 151 1.77 -15.44 19.92
C ALA A 151 1.68 -14.02 20.51
N LEU A 152 2.34 -13.77 21.65
CA LEU A 152 2.38 -12.47 22.32
C LEU A 152 3.11 -11.41 21.48
N SER A 153 4.21 -11.78 20.82
CA SER A 153 4.89 -10.91 19.86
C SER A 153 3.96 -10.51 18.72
N ASN A 154 3.26 -11.47 18.11
CA ASN A 154 2.31 -11.19 17.03
C ASN A 154 1.09 -10.38 17.51
N ALA A 155 0.65 -10.57 18.75
CA ALA A 155 -0.39 -9.75 19.36
C ALA A 155 0.05 -8.28 19.48
N GLY A 156 1.28 -8.00 19.90
CA GLY A 156 1.85 -6.65 19.92
C GLY A 156 1.87 -6.01 18.53
N SER A 157 2.29 -6.76 17.51
CA SER A 157 2.26 -6.33 16.10
C SER A 157 0.85 -6.03 15.59
N LEU A 158 -0.12 -6.89 15.91
CA LEU A 158 -1.52 -6.73 15.51
C LEU A 158 -2.17 -5.51 16.18
N ILE A 159 -1.88 -5.28 17.46
CA ILE A 159 -2.34 -4.09 18.19
C ILE A 159 -1.77 -2.82 17.55
N ALA A 160 -0.48 -2.78 17.19
CA ALA A 160 0.11 -1.65 16.48
C ALA A 160 -0.57 -1.40 15.12
N LEU A 161 -0.78 -2.46 14.34
CA LEU A 161 -1.42 -2.39 13.03
C LEU A 161 -2.84 -1.82 13.10
N LEU A 162 -3.63 -2.23 14.10
CA LEU A 162 -4.99 -1.76 14.31
C LEU A 162 -5.01 -0.33 14.89
N LEU A 163 -4.19 -0.03 15.89
CA LEU A 163 -4.19 1.29 16.50
C LEU A 163 -3.70 2.38 15.54
N TYR A 164 -2.89 2.04 14.53
CA TYR A 164 -2.28 3.06 13.69
C TYR A 164 -3.29 3.92 12.92
N PRO A 165 -4.08 3.40 11.96
CA PRO A 165 -4.97 4.24 11.16
C PRO A 165 -6.17 4.78 11.95
N PHE A 166 -6.59 4.10 13.02
CA PHE A 166 -7.80 4.48 13.77
C PHE A 166 -7.52 5.43 14.95
N VAL A 167 -6.32 5.39 15.54
CA VAL A 167 -6.01 6.14 16.76
C VAL A 167 -4.75 7.00 16.58
N ILE A 168 -3.64 6.43 16.15
CA ILE A 168 -2.35 7.13 16.10
C ILE A 168 -2.38 8.19 14.98
N GLU A 169 -2.80 7.79 13.78
CA GLU A 169 -2.83 8.65 12.59
C GLU A 169 -3.85 9.79 12.70
N THR A 170 -4.97 9.54 13.38
CA THR A 170 -6.05 10.53 13.57
C THR A 170 -5.72 11.56 14.63
N SER A 171 -4.99 11.15 15.68
CA SER A 171 -4.79 11.95 16.89
C SER A 171 -3.45 12.68 16.94
N LEU A 172 -2.42 12.21 16.24
CA LEU A 172 -1.05 12.72 16.35
C LEU A 172 -0.48 13.11 14.98
N GLY A 173 0.29 14.19 14.92
CA GLY A 173 1.11 14.53 13.75
C GLY A 173 2.35 13.63 13.62
N LEU A 174 2.92 13.50 12.42
CA LEU A 174 4.06 12.62 12.13
C LEU A 174 5.30 12.95 12.97
N ASN A 175 5.54 14.22 13.29
CA ASN A 175 6.63 14.67 14.18
C ASN A 175 6.42 14.15 15.61
N ASP A 176 5.20 14.27 16.13
CA ASP A 176 4.84 13.77 17.46
C ASP A 176 4.89 12.25 17.49
N GLN A 177 4.32 11.58 16.48
CA GLN A 177 4.41 10.12 16.31
C GLN A 177 5.86 9.65 16.34
N SER A 178 6.76 10.33 15.61
CA SER A 178 8.19 10.04 15.61
C SER A 178 8.83 10.24 16.97
N SER A 179 8.50 11.34 17.66
CA SER A 179 9.07 11.70 18.95
C SER A 179 8.63 10.71 20.04
N PHE A 180 7.34 10.37 20.08
CA PHE A 180 6.81 9.35 20.98
C PHE A 180 7.38 7.97 20.68
N TRP A 181 7.55 7.62 19.40
CA TRP A 181 8.15 6.36 19.01
C TRP A 181 9.63 6.28 19.44
N HIS A 182 10.39 7.36 19.23
CA HIS A 182 11.79 7.45 19.62
C HIS A 182 11.97 7.41 21.14
N GLY A 183 11.13 8.13 21.89
CA GLY A 183 11.09 8.02 23.35
C GLY A 183 10.69 6.60 23.80
N GLY A 184 9.73 5.99 23.11
CA GLY A 184 9.30 4.61 23.32
C GLY A 184 10.42 3.59 23.12
N LEU A 185 11.34 3.81 22.18
CA LEU A 185 12.51 2.95 21.92
C LEU A 185 13.45 2.82 23.13
N LEU A 186 13.46 3.80 24.04
CA LEU A 186 14.25 3.75 25.27
C LEU A 186 13.80 2.59 26.19
N LEU A 187 12.51 2.24 26.17
CA LEU A 187 11.94 1.19 27.01
C LEU A 187 12.47 -0.22 26.65
N PRO A 188 12.36 -0.72 25.39
CA PRO A 188 12.96 -1.99 25.02
C PRO A 188 14.48 -1.95 25.08
N ALA A 189 15.13 -0.80 24.81
CA ALA A 189 16.57 -0.65 24.96
C ALA A 189 17.03 -0.88 26.42
N ALA A 190 16.42 -0.20 27.38
CA ALA A 190 16.69 -0.36 28.80
C ALA A 190 16.28 -1.75 29.31
N GLY A 191 15.14 -2.27 28.85
CA GLY A 191 14.66 -3.61 29.18
C GLY A 191 15.64 -4.69 28.73
N LEU A 192 16.14 -4.61 27.49
CA LEU A 192 17.09 -5.60 26.97
C LEU A 192 18.47 -5.49 27.63
N ALA A 193 18.94 -4.29 27.94
CA ALA A 193 20.16 -4.08 28.72
C ALA A 193 20.05 -4.67 30.14
N THR A 194 18.91 -4.43 30.82
CA THR A 194 18.61 -4.99 32.14
C THR A 194 18.53 -6.51 32.09
N ALA A 195 17.84 -7.07 31.10
CA ALA A 195 17.78 -8.50 30.87
C ALA A 195 19.17 -9.12 30.63
N GLY A 196 20.03 -8.46 29.86
CA GLY A 196 21.40 -8.90 29.61
C GLY A 196 22.27 -8.90 30.89
N TYR A 197 22.11 -7.88 31.74
CA TYR A 197 22.74 -7.82 33.05
C TYR A 197 22.28 -8.97 33.96
N ILE A 198 20.96 -9.16 34.07
CA ILE A 198 20.37 -10.26 34.85
C ILE A 198 20.89 -11.60 34.33
N PHE A 199 20.87 -11.82 33.01
CA PHE A 199 21.33 -13.05 32.37
C PHE A 199 22.79 -13.35 32.73
N LYS A 200 23.69 -12.38 32.56
CA LYS A 200 25.12 -12.53 32.91
C LYS A 200 25.32 -12.94 34.37
N HIS A 201 24.54 -12.38 35.28
CA HIS A 201 24.70 -12.61 36.73
C HIS A 201 23.92 -13.82 37.26
N THR A 202 23.06 -14.44 36.45
CA THR A 202 22.23 -15.59 36.85
C THR A 202 22.57 -16.87 36.10
N THR A 203 23.24 -16.81 34.95
CA THR A 203 23.74 -18.00 34.24
C THR A 203 24.91 -18.63 34.99
N THR A 204 24.80 -19.91 35.33
CA THR A 204 25.88 -20.72 35.91
C THR A 204 26.70 -21.40 34.82
N ALA A 205 28.00 -21.63 35.08
CA ALA A 205 28.92 -22.30 34.15
C ALA A 205 28.47 -23.73 33.78
N ALA A 206 27.69 -24.39 34.65
CA ALA A 206 27.14 -25.73 34.41
C ALA A 206 26.04 -25.77 33.31
N ALA A 207 25.38 -24.65 33.01
CA ALA A 207 24.38 -24.57 31.93
C ALA A 207 25.01 -24.47 30.51
N GLN A 208 26.33 -24.74 30.39
CA GLN A 208 27.08 -24.77 29.14
C GLN A 208 27.22 -26.18 28.54
N GLU A 209 26.66 -27.22 29.16
CA GLU A 209 26.68 -28.57 28.58
C GLU A 209 25.99 -28.59 27.21
N ALA A 210 26.67 -29.23 26.25
CA ALA A 210 26.21 -29.33 24.88
C ALA A 210 24.83 -30.03 24.86
N PRO A 211 23.85 -29.49 24.12
CA PRO A 211 22.57 -30.18 23.97
C PRO A 211 22.81 -31.56 23.38
N GLU A 212 21.97 -32.54 23.76
CA GLU A 212 21.94 -33.88 23.16
C GLU A 212 22.13 -33.84 21.64
N PRO A 213 22.74 -34.88 21.03
CA PRO A 213 23.03 -34.90 19.60
C PRO A 213 21.80 -34.55 18.77
N VAL A 214 21.76 -33.31 18.30
CA VAL A 214 20.61 -32.75 17.60
C VAL A 214 20.56 -33.38 16.21
N GLU A 215 19.47 -34.08 15.91
CA GLU A 215 19.25 -34.77 14.64
C GLU A 215 19.61 -33.90 13.42
N ALA A 216 20.29 -34.49 12.43
CA ALA A 216 20.67 -33.79 11.22
C ALA A 216 19.42 -33.34 10.47
N LEU A 217 19.30 -32.04 10.16
CA LEU A 217 18.16 -31.54 9.41
C LEU A 217 18.41 -31.80 7.92
N ALA A 218 17.49 -32.52 7.28
CA ALA A 218 17.54 -32.73 5.84
C ALA A 218 17.47 -31.38 5.11
N PRO A 219 18.33 -31.11 4.11
CA PRO A 219 18.30 -29.86 3.34
C PRO A 219 16.93 -29.58 2.72
N GLY A 220 16.23 -30.62 2.27
CA GLY A 220 14.89 -30.51 1.69
C GLY A 220 13.85 -29.90 2.65
N THR A 221 13.96 -30.17 3.95
CA THR A 221 13.06 -29.58 4.96
C THR A 221 13.26 -28.08 5.09
N VAL A 222 14.51 -27.61 5.05
CA VAL A 222 14.84 -26.17 5.09
C VAL A 222 14.33 -25.45 3.85
N VAL A 223 14.51 -26.06 2.66
CA VAL A 223 13.97 -25.54 1.41
C VAL A 223 12.45 -25.46 1.45
N LEU A 224 11.78 -26.47 2.00
CA LEU A 224 10.32 -26.48 2.14
C LEU A 224 9.82 -25.39 3.10
N TRP A 225 10.50 -25.17 4.22
CA TRP A 225 10.17 -24.07 5.13
C TRP A 225 10.32 -22.70 4.45
N LEU A 226 11.41 -22.50 3.71
CA LEU A 226 11.66 -21.29 2.96
C LEU A 226 10.56 -21.06 1.92
N PHE A 227 10.23 -22.09 1.15
CA PHE A 227 9.20 -22.05 0.12
C PHE A 227 7.82 -21.73 0.68
N LEU A 228 7.37 -22.44 1.72
CA LEU A 228 6.04 -22.22 2.31
C LEU A 228 5.93 -20.81 2.91
N SER A 229 6.96 -20.33 3.60
CA SER A 229 6.98 -18.96 4.14
C SER A 229 6.92 -17.92 3.01
N ALA A 230 7.71 -18.11 1.95
CA ALA A 230 7.69 -17.23 0.79
C ALA A 230 6.34 -17.22 0.08
N ALA A 231 5.75 -18.39 -0.22
CA ALA A 231 4.44 -18.48 -0.86
C ALA A 231 3.34 -17.82 -0.04
N THR A 232 3.35 -18.02 1.28
CA THR A 232 2.39 -17.36 2.19
C THR A 232 2.53 -15.84 2.16
N CYS A 233 3.78 -15.34 2.16
CA CYS A 233 4.07 -13.92 2.07
C CYS A 233 3.65 -13.32 0.71
N VAL A 234 3.93 -14.01 -0.40
CA VAL A 234 3.55 -13.57 -1.75
C VAL A 234 2.04 -13.45 -1.87
N GLY A 235 1.27 -14.40 -1.32
CA GLY A 235 -0.19 -14.33 -1.29
C GLY A 235 -0.70 -13.09 -0.55
N MET A 236 -0.19 -12.81 0.65
CA MET A 236 -0.59 -11.63 1.42
C MET A 236 -0.23 -10.31 0.70
N LEU A 237 0.97 -10.20 0.12
CA LEU A 237 1.39 -9.01 -0.62
C LEU A 237 0.58 -8.81 -1.92
N GLY A 238 0.24 -9.89 -2.62
CA GLY A 238 -0.60 -9.84 -3.81
C GLY A 238 -2.01 -9.32 -3.52
N ALA A 239 -2.65 -9.79 -2.44
CA ALA A 239 -3.96 -9.27 -2.03
C ALA A 239 -3.89 -7.79 -1.63
N THR A 240 -2.80 -7.40 -0.96
CA THR A 240 -2.58 -6.01 -0.57
C THR A 240 -2.42 -5.10 -1.79
N TYR A 241 -1.69 -5.54 -2.82
CA TYR A 241 -1.58 -4.79 -4.08
C TYR A 241 -2.96 -4.46 -4.65
N HIS A 242 -3.83 -5.47 -4.79
CA HIS A 242 -5.18 -5.31 -5.34
C HIS A 242 -6.07 -4.37 -4.52
N LEU A 243 -5.97 -4.38 -3.18
CA LEU A 243 -6.71 -3.43 -2.34
C LEU A 243 -6.16 -2.00 -2.46
N THR A 244 -4.83 -1.85 -2.48
CA THR A 244 -4.18 -0.53 -2.57
C THR A 244 -4.33 0.12 -3.94
N ALA A 245 -4.58 -0.67 -4.99
CA ALA A 245 -4.89 -0.17 -6.32
C ALA A 245 -6.25 0.54 -6.39
N GLU A 246 -7.10 0.44 -5.35
CA GLU A 246 -8.48 0.91 -5.38
C GLU A 246 -8.74 1.93 -4.29
N ILE A 247 -8.36 1.62 -3.05
CA ILE A 247 -8.53 2.54 -1.91
C ILE A 247 -7.39 3.59 -1.86
N GLY A 248 -6.41 3.47 -2.76
CA GLY A 248 -5.17 4.22 -2.71
C GLY A 248 -4.19 3.70 -1.65
N SER A 249 -2.95 4.17 -1.73
CA SER A 249 -1.87 3.65 -0.88
C SER A 249 -1.80 4.37 0.46
N SER A 250 -2.57 3.87 1.43
CA SER A 250 -2.66 4.38 2.79
C SER A 250 -2.61 3.25 3.83
N PRO A 251 -2.21 3.51 5.10
CA PRO A 251 -2.10 2.46 6.13
C PRO A 251 -3.35 1.60 6.29
N ILE A 252 -4.55 2.16 6.12
CA ILE A 252 -5.81 1.44 6.28
C ILE A 252 -6.00 0.32 5.25
N ALA A 253 -5.50 0.50 4.02
CA ALA A 253 -5.59 -0.51 2.96
C ALA A 253 -4.80 -1.80 3.29
N TRP A 254 -3.85 -1.73 4.22
CA TRP A 254 -2.98 -2.85 4.61
C TRP A 254 -3.50 -3.62 5.81
N VAL A 255 -4.35 -3.01 6.64
CA VAL A 255 -4.81 -3.57 7.91
C VAL A 255 -5.48 -4.93 7.72
N GLY A 256 -6.33 -5.06 6.70
CA GLY A 256 -7.07 -6.28 6.42
C GLY A 256 -6.15 -7.48 6.11
N PRO A 257 -5.44 -7.50 4.97
CA PRO A 257 -4.59 -8.62 4.59
C PRO A 257 -3.50 -8.91 5.62
N PHE A 258 -2.84 -7.86 6.13
CA PHE A 258 -1.71 -8.03 7.03
C PHE A 258 -2.17 -8.47 8.44
N GLY A 259 -3.30 -7.95 8.91
CA GLY A 259 -3.91 -8.37 10.17
C GLY A 259 -4.35 -9.82 10.14
N VAL A 260 -4.96 -10.27 9.05
CA VAL A 260 -5.31 -11.68 8.83
C VAL A 260 -4.07 -12.58 8.79
N TYR A 261 -3.00 -12.14 8.13
CA TYR A 261 -1.74 -12.86 8.09
C TYR A 261 -1.12 -13.04 9.49
N LEU A 262 -1.02 -11.97 10.29
CA LEU A 262 -0.54 -12.03 11.68
C LEU A 262 -1.44 -12.89 12.57
N PHE A 263 -2.75 -12.74 12.42
CA PHE A 263 -3.73 -13.54 13.15
C PHE A 263 -3.58 -15.03 12.83
N SER A 264 -3.32 -15.38 11.57
CA SER A 264 -3.09 -16.77 11.18
C SER A 264 -1.88 -17.38 11.87
N PHE A 265 -0.77 -16.63 12.04
CA PHE A 265 0.37 -17.05 12.84
C PHE A 265 -0.01 -17.26 14.30
N MET A 266 -0.71 -16.29 14.92
CA MET A 266 -1.10 -16.36 16.33
C MET A 266 -1.93 -17.62 16.61
N VAL A 267 -2.90 -17.93 15.75
CA VAL A 267 -3.80 -19.08 15.94
C VAL A 267 -3.10 -20.40 15.60
N THR A 268 -2.40 -20.50 14.47
CA THR A 268 -1.71 -21.74 14.07
C THR A 268 -0.61 -22.10 15.07
N PHE A 269 0.16 -21.12 15.54
CA PHE A 269 1.20 -21.28 16.55
C PHE A 269 0.70 -21.09 18.00
N SER A 270 -0.60 -21.27 18.27
CA SER A 270 -1.11 -21.32 19.66
C SER A 270 -1.14 -22.72 20.26
N GLY A 271 -0.97 -23.76 19.43
CA GLY A 271 -1.17 -25.16 19.81
C GLY A 271 -2.64 -25.63 19.77
N ARG A 272 -3.58 -24.74 19.44
CA ARG A 272 -5.02 -25.08 19.29
C ARG A 272 -5.38 -25.56 17.88
N TRP A 273 -4.47 -25.43 16.92
CA TRP A 273 -4.71 -25.78 15.52
C TRP A 273 -4.88 -27.29 15.33
N ARG A 274 -5.96 -27.68 14.65
CA ARG A 274 -6.32 -29.10 14.43
C ARG A 274 -6.29 -29.44 12.95
N ARG A 275 -6.13 -30.73 12.66
CA ARG A 275 -6.07 -31.28 11.30
C ARG A 275 -7.24 -30.85 10.41
N TRP A 276 -8.47 -30.89 10.94
CA TRP A 276 -9.66 -30.52 10.17
C TRP A 276 -9.62 -29.06 9.71
N MET A 277 -9.01 -28.15 10.49
CA MET A 277 -8.87 -26.74 10.13
C MET A 277 -7.93 -26.55 8.93
N THR A 278 -6.87 -27.36 8.83
CA THR A 278 -6.02 -27.39 7.62
C THR A 278 -6.82 -27.86 6.40
N MET A 279 -7.65 -28.90 6.55
CA MET A 279 -8.51 -29.39 5.46
C MET A 279 -9.51 -28.34 5.00
N THR A 280 -10.16 -27.67 5.95
CA THR A 280 -11.04 -26.53 5.65
C THR A 280 -10.27 -25.43 4.93
N SER A 281 -9.05 -25.11 5.35
CA SER A 281 -8.24 -24.07 4.69
C SER A 281 -7.90 -24.41 3.24
N ILE A 282 -7.61 -25.68 2.93
CA ILE A 282 -7.39 -26.13 1.53
C ILE A 282 -8.65 -25.96 0.70
N VAL A 283 -9.80 -26.45 1.19
CA VAL A 283 -11.07 -26.38 0.47
C VAL A 283 -11.51 -24.93 0.26
N VAL A 284 -11.44 -24.11 1.30
CA VAL A 284 -11.81 -22.68 1.22
C VAL A 284 -10.87 -21.95 0.28
N LEU A 285 -9.57 -22.22 0.31
CA LEU A 285 -8.63 -21.60 -0.63
C LEU A 285 -8.94 -21.98 -2.09
N ALA A 286 -9.23 -23.26 -2.36
CA ALA A 286 -9.59 -23.69 -3.71
C ALA A 286 -10.90 -23.03 -4.19
N LEU A 287 -11.94 -23.01 -3.36
CA LEU A 287 -13.22 -22.40 -3.69
C LEU A 287 -13.12 -20.90 -3.89
N SER A 288 -12.43 -20.20 -2.99
CA SER A 288 -12.27 -18.75 -3.06
C SER A 288 -11.36 -18.32 -4.20
N LEU A 289 -10.32 -19.10 -4.54
CA LEU A 289 -9.51 -18.89 -5.74
C LEU A 289 -10.35 -19.06 -7.01
N THR A 290 -11.19 -20.09 -7.10
CA THR A 290 -12.10 -20.24 -8.23
C THR A 290 -13.08 -19.08 -8.32
N LEU A 291 -13.72 -18.72 -7.20
CA LEU A 291 -14.66 -17.60 -7.18
C LEU A 291 -13.99 -16.33 -7.67
N PHE A 292 -12.77 -16.06 -7.20
CA PHE A 292 -11.99 -14.92 -7.64
C PHE A 292 -11.65 -14.98 -9.14
N MET A 293 -11.24 -16.13 -9.66
CA MET A 293 -10.98 -16.32 -11.09
C MET A 293 -12.23 -16.19 -11.96
N VAL A 294 -13.40 -16.57 -11.44
CA VAL A 294 -14.69 -16.43 -12.14
C VAL A 294 -15.18 -14.99 -12.12
N VAL A 295 -15.08 -14.31 -10.96
CA VAL A 295 -15.57 -12.94 -10.78
C VAL A 295 -14.64 -11.93 -11.43
N LYS A 296 -13.33 -12.01 -11.16
CA LYS A 296 -12.33 -11.05 -11.64
C LYS A 296 -11.62 -11.53 -12.90
N GLY A 297 -11.23 -12.80 -12.92
CA GLY A 297 -10.29 -13.30 -13.92
C GLY A 297 -8.95 -12.55 -13.90
N PHE A 298 -8.25 -12.50 -15.05
CA PHE A 298 -7.02 -11.74 -15.22
C PHE A 298 -7.24 -10.31 -15.76
N THR A 299 -8.47 -9.80 -15.71
CA THR A 299 -8.89 -8.50 -16.28
C THR A 299 -9.59 -7.62 -15.25
N ALA A 300 -9.74 -6.34 -15.59
CA ALA A 300 -10.25 -5.25 -14.75
C ALA A 300 -11.67 -5.50 -14.22
N VAL A 301 -11.81 -6.00 -13.00
CA VAL A 301 -13.07 -5.92 -12.24
C VAL A 301 -12.82 -5.04 -11.04
N THR A 302 -13.61 -3.97 -10.95
CA THR A 302 -13.65 -3.02 -9.84
C THR A 302 -13.62 -3.76 -8.51
N VAL A 303 -12.63 -3.45 -7.67
CA VAL A 303 -12.61 -3.95 -6.31
C VAL A 303 -13.64 -3.17 -5.51
N ASN A 304 -14.83 -3.74 -5.39
CA ASN A 304 -15.86 -3.35 -4.43
C ASN A 304 -15.72 -4.13 -3.11
N GLY A 305 -16.59 -3.86 -2.14
CA GLY A 305 -16.59 -4.54 -0.86
C GLY A 305 -16.68 -6.06 -1.02
N SER A 306 -17.52 -6.55 -1.94
CA SER A 306 -17.67 -7.99 -2.18
C SER A 306 -16.37 -8.69 -2.65
N THR A 307 -15.63 -8.06 -3.57
CA THR A 307 -14.34 -8.59 -4.07
C THR A 307 -13.22 -8.37 -3.06
N ALA A 308 -13.26 -7.31 -2.25
CA ALA A 308 -12.38 -7.11 -1.10
C ALA A 308 -12.56 -8.22 -0.04
N TRP A 309 -13.81 -8.59 0.28
CA TRP A 309 -14.10 -9.73 1.16
C TRP A 309 -13.61 -11.05 0.56
N CYS A 310 -13.77 -11.25 -0.74
CA CYS A 310 -13.22 -12.40 -1.44
C CYS A 310 -11.69 -12.46 -1.30
N LEU A 311 -10.99 -11.34 -1.53
CA LEU A 311 -9.53 -11.20 -1.36
C LEU A 311 -9.09 -11.44 0.09
N LEU A 312 -9.85 -10.98 1.08
CA LEU A 312 -9.57 -11.24 2.50
C LEU A 312 -9.76 -12.71 2.86
N LEU A 313 -10.81 -13.36 2.36
CA LEU A 313 -11.04 -14.80 2.57
C LEU A 313 -9.93 -15.65 1.92
N LEU A 314 -9.51 -15.24 0.73
CA LEU A 314 -8.38 -15.80 -0.01
C LEU A 314 -7.07 -15.65 0.77
N THR A 315 -6.80 -14.44 1.26
CA THR A 315 -5.63 -14.16 2.11
C THR A 315 -5.68 -14.98 3.40
N ALA A 316 -6.85 -15.09 4.03
CA ALA A 316 -7.04 -15.87 5.24
C ALA A 316 -6.75 -17.35 4.99
N SER A 317 -7.45 -17.97 4.05
CA SER A 317 -7.30 -19.40 3.75
C SER A 317 -5.89 -19.76 3.29
N GLY A 318 -5.26 -18.93 2.44
CA GLY A 318 -3.85 -19.08 2.06
C GLY A 318 -2.89 -18.95 3.24
N SER A 319 -3.07 -17.91 4.07
CA SER A 319 -2.22 -17.68 5.25
C SER A 319 -2.34 -18.80 6.29
N PHE A 320 -3.56 -19.23 6.58
CA PHE A 320 -3.83 -20.36 7.47
C PHE A 320 -3.26 -21.66 6.92
N LEU A 321 -3.42 -21.95 5.63
CA LEU A 321 -2.86 -23.16 5.01
C LEU A 321 -1.33 -23.16 5.10
N GLY A 322 -0.68 -22.11 4.61
CA GLY A 322 0.79 -22.01 4.61
C GLY A 322 1.38 -22.11 6.01
N ASN A 323 0.81 -21.38 6.97
CA ASN A 323 1.25 -21.40 8.36
C ASN A 323 0.93 -22.73 9.06
N ALA A 324 -0.19 -23.39 8.74
CA ALA A 324 -0.49 -24.72 9.25
C ALA A 324 0.49 -25.79 8.73
N LEU A 325 0.87 -25.72 7.45
CA LEU A 325 1.88 -26.61 6.87
C LEU A 325 3.24 -26.38 7.54
N LEU A 326 3.67 -25.13 7.70
CA LEU A 326 4.88 -24.77 8.44
C LEU A 326 4.85 -25.26 9.89
N HIS A 327 3.74 -25.05 10.59
CA HIS A 327 3.54 -25.54 11.95
C HIS A 327 3.63 -27.08 12.03
N SER A 328 3.10 -27.80 11.04
CA SER A 328 3.18 -29.27 11.00
C SER A 328 4.60 -29.80 10.76
N LEU A 329 5.47 -28.99 10.14
CA LEU A 329 6.86 -29.31 9.84
C LEU A 329 7.83 -28.70 10.86
N ARG A 330 7.33 -28.08 11.94
CA ARG A 330 8.17 -27.43 12.94
C ARG A 330 9.06 -28.48 13.63
N PRO A 331 10.34 -28.18 13.87
CA PRO A 331 11.22 -29.12 14.51
C PRO A 331 10.99 -29.12 16.04
N ALA A 332 11.23 -30.26 16.69
CA ALA A 332 11.19 -30.36 18.16
C ALA A 332 12.38 -29.64 18.84
N GLN A 333 13.47 -29.45 18.09
CA GLN A 333 14.70 -28.76 18.49
C GLN A 333 15.08 -27.71 17.42
N ARG A 334 16.00 -26.77 17.68
CA ARG A 334 16.46 -25.71 16.72
C ARG A 334 15.39 -24.68 16.30
N PHE A 335 14.53 -24.24 17.22
CA PHE A 335 13.53 -23.20 16.98
C PHE A 335 14.11 -21.92 16.35
N GLU A 336 15.28 -21.48 16.79
CA GLU A 336 15.99 -20.31 16.25
C GLU A 336 16.29 -20.44 14.74
N ARG A 337 16.70 -21.63 14.27
CA ARG A 337 16.92 -21.84 12.83
C ARG A 337 15.62 -21.83 12.05
N PHE A 338 14.57 -22.43 12.60
CA PHE A 338 13.25 -22.45 11.97
C PHE A 338 12.70 -21.03 11.75
N TYR A 339 12.70 -20.19 12.79
CA TYR A 339 12.22 -18.80 12.67
C TYR A 339 13.12 -17.93 11.78
N LEU A 340 14.43 -18.19 11.75
CA LEU A 340 15.35 -17.52 10.83
C LEU A 340 15.02 -17.84 9.36
N VAL A 341 14.71 -19.10 9.05
CA VAL A 341 14.32 -19.53 7.70
C VAL A 341 12.94 -18.96 7.34
N LEU A 342 12.01 -18.86 8.28
CA LEU A 342 10.74 -18.15 8.08
C LEU A 342 10.96 -16.69 7.69
N ALA A 343 11.81 -15.97 8.44
CA ALA A 343 12.17 -14.58 8.13
C ALA A 343 12.83 -14.46 6.75
N ALA A 344 13.74 -15.38 6.40
CA ALA A 344 14.34 -15.43 5.07
C ALA A 344 13.31 -15.70 3.97
N GLY A 345 12.33 -16.56 4.23
CA GLY A 345 11.22 -16.81 3.30
C GLY A 345 10.33 -15.58 3.13
N GLY A 346 10.12 -14.79 4.19
CA GLY A 346 9.44 -13.49 4.12
C GLY A 346 10.17 -12.52 3.19
N VAL A 347 11.49 -12.36 3.34
CA VAL A 347 12.33 -11.55 2.43
C VAL A 347 12.23 -12.05 1.00
N LEU A 348 12.35 -13.37 0.79
CA LEU A 348 12.23 -13.96 -0.54
C LEU A 348 10.85 -13.67 -1.15
N GLY A 349 9.77 -13.83 -0.39
CA GLY A 349 8.42 -13.52 -0.82
C GLY A 349 8.24 -12.03 -1.16
N GLY A 350 8.77 -11.13 -0.33
CA GLY A 350 8.77 -9.69 -0.61
C GLY A 350 9.51 -9.32 -1.89
N LEU A 351 10.69 -9.89 -2.12
CA LEU A 351 11.45 -9.69 -3.36
C LEU A 351 10.72 -10.28 -4.57
N LEU A 352 10.12 -11.47 -4.44
CA LEU A 352 9.34 -12.08 -5.51
C LEU A 352 8.17 -11.18 -5.93
N SER A 353 7.38 -10.68 -4.97
CA SER A 353 6.23 -9.83 -5.25
C SER A 353 6.59 -8.42 -5.72
N SER A 354 7.71 -7.86 -5.27
CA SER A 354 8.07 -6.46 -5.56
C SER A 354 9.00 -6.28 -6.76
N THR A 355 9.81 -7.29 -7.12
CA THR A 355 10.78 -7.19 -8.22
C THR A 355 10.65 -8.29 -9.25
N VAL A 356 10.70 -9.56 -8.84
CA VAL A 356 10.81 -10.68 -9.79
C VAL A 356 9.53 -10.87 -10.60
N ILE A 357 8.38 -10.99 -9.95
CA ILE A 357 7.10 -11.23 -10.63
C ILE A 357 6.74 -10.05 -11.54
N PRO A 358 6.81 -8.77 -11.09
CA PRO A 358 6.56 -7.63 -11.98
C PRO A 358 7.53 -7.51 -13.17
N SER A 359 8.77 -8.02 -13.04
CA SER A 359 9.75 -7.99 -14.15
C SER A 359 9.50 -9.04 -15.23
N ILE A 360 8.82 -10.14 -14.88
CA ILE A 360 8.51 -11.25 -15.79
C ILE A 360 7.09 -11.12 -16.34
N PHE A 361 6.15 -10.66 -15.51
CA PHE A 361 4.73 -10.60 -15.80
C PHE A 361 4.22 -9.16 -15.74
N ASN A 362 3.62 -8.70 -16.84
CA ASN A 362 2.95 -7.40 -16.89
C ASN A 362 1.63 -7.37 -16.09
N ARG A 363 1.20 -8.50 -15.53
CA ARG A 363 -0.04 -8.66 -14.77
C ARG A 363 0.25 -8.92 -13.29
N PRO A 364 -0.59 -8.40 -12.37
CA PRO A 364 -0.48 -8.67 -10.94
C PRO A 364 -1.02 -10.06 -10.56
N ILE A 365 -0.25 -11.10 -10.92
CA ILE A 365 -0.62 -12.52 -10.72
C ILE A 365 0.01 -13.16 -9.46
N GLU A 366 0.61 -12.36 -8.58
CA GLU A 366 1.30 -12.84 -7.37
C GLU A 366 0.39 -13.74 -6.52
N PHE A 367 -0.86 -13.30 -6.37
CA PHE A 367 -1.83 -13.93 -5.49
C PHE A 367 -2.23 -15.33 -6.01
N GLU A 368 -2.42 -15.45 -7.31
CA GLU A 368 -2.81 -16.65 -8.04
C GLU A 368 -1.68 -17.67 -7.97
N LEU A 369 -0.44 -17.24 -8.24
CA LEU A 369 0.74 -18.10 -8.15
C LEU A 369 0.94 -18.65 -6.73
N ALA A 370 0.81 -17.79 -5.71
CA ALA A 370 0.93 -18.20 -4.31
C ALA A 370 -0.16 -19.20 -3.91
N SER A 371 -1.41 -18.96 -4.31
CA SER A 371 -2.54 -19.83 -3.99
C SER A 371 -2.38 -21.21 -4.61
N VAL A 372 -2.01 -21.28 -5.91
CA VAL A 372 -1.73 -22.55 -6.59
C VAL A 372 -0.56 -23.28 -5.93
N ALA A 373 0.52 -22.57 -5.59
CA ALA A 373 1.68 -23.14 -4.91
C ALA A 373 1.32 -23.75 -3.53
N LEU A 374 0.52 -23.05 -2.74
CA LEU A 374 0.06 -23.51 -1.42
C LEU A 374 -0.92 -24.68 -1.54
N LEU A 375 -1.82 -24.66 -2.52
CA LEU A 375 -2.72 -25.77 -2.81
C LEU A 375 -1.96 -27.02 -3.24
N ALA A 376 -0.94 -26.88 -4.09
CA ALA A 376 -0.07 -28.00 -4.48
C ALA A 376 0.69 -28.57 -3.28
N ALA A 377 1.23 -27.72 -2.40
CA ALA A 377 1.86 -28.16 -1.16
C ALA A 377 0.86 -28.86 -0.22
N GLY A 378 -0.38 -28.35 -0.16
CA GLY A 378 -1.49 -28.97 0.56
C GLY A 378 -1.84 -30.37 0.03
N ILE A 379 -1.86 -30.55 -1.30
CA ILE A 379 -2.04 -31.86 -1.95
C ILE A 379 -0.90 -32.80 -1.59
N VAL A 380 0.36 -32.37 -1.67
CA VAL A 380 1.51 -33.23 -1.32
C VAL A 380 1.46 -33.63 0.16
N TRP A 381 1.07 -32.70 1.05
CA TRP A 381 0.85 -33.00 2.47
C TRP A 381 -0.29 -34.02 2.69
N LEU A 382 -1.24 -34.07 1.77
CA LEU A 382 -2.38 -34.98 1.76
C LEU A 382 -2.05 -36.37 1.19
N THR A 383 -1.28 -36.47 0.11
CA THR A 383 -1.00 -37.74 -0.61
C THR A 383 -0.25 -38.78 0.22
N GLY A 384 0.44 -38.36 1.29
CA GLY A 384 0.96 -39.28 2.30
C GLY A 384 -0.11 -40.04 3.09
N ARG A 385 -1.41 -39.82 2.83
CA ARG A 385 -2.53 -40.36 3.62
C ARG A 385 -3.62 -40.97 2.74
N ARG A 386 -4.08 -42.18 3.08
CA ARG A 386 -5.03 -43.01 2.30
C ARG A 386 -6.49 -42.93 2.81
N GLU A 387 -6.99 -41.73 3.12
CA GLU A 387 -8.38 -41.55 3.59
C GLU A 387 -9.31 -41.08 2.43
N PRO A 388 -10.59 -41.50 2.36
CA PRO A 388 -11.51 -41.08 1.29
C PRO A 388 -11.76 -39.56 1.23
N SER A 389 -11.76 -38.90 2.39
CA SER A 389 -11.83 -37.43 2.51
C SER A 389 -10.67 -36.72 1.79
N VAL A 390 -9.51 -37.37 1.71
CA VAL A 390 -8.32 -36.86 1.03
C VAL A 390 -8.49 -36.88 -0.49
N VAL A 391 -9.11 -37.94 -1.03
CA VAL A 391 -9.41 -38.04 -2.46
C VAL A 391 -10.38 -36.94 -2.91
N LEU A 392 -11.41 -36.66 -2.11
CA LEU A 392 -12.38 -35.59 -2.40
C LEU A 392 -11.70 -34.20 -2.38
N VAL A 393 -10.79 -33.96 -1.43
CA VAL A 393 -10.03 -32.70 -1.36
C VAL A 393 -9.09 -32.57 -2.56
N ILE A 394 -8.36 -33.63 -2.92
CA ILE A 394 -7.47 -33.61 -4.11
C ILE A 394 -8.26 -33.34 -5.40
N ALA A 395 -9.42 -33.97 -5.57
CA ALA A 395 -10.31 -33.72 -6.71
C ALA A 395 -10.80 -32.26 -6.75
N THR A 396 -11.23 -31.72 -5.60
CA THR A 396 -11.66 -30.31 -5.44
C THR A 396 -10.54 -29.33 -5.83
N VAL A 397 -9.31 -29.60 -5.39
CA VAL A 397 -8.16 -28.73 -5.67
C VAL A 397 -7.71 -28.78 -7.13
N LEU A 398 -7.84 -29.92 -7.81
CA LEU A 398 -7.41 -30.05 -9.21
C LEU A 398 -8.47 -29.58 -10.21
N VAL A 399 -9.75 -29.83 -9.93
CA VAL A 399 -10.83 -29.61 -10.90
C VAL A 399 -11.32 -28.16 -10.91
N ILE A 400 -11.45 -27.53 -9.74
CA ILE A 400 -12.17 -26.26 -9.61
C ILE A 400 -11.32 -25.05 -10.08
N PRO A 401 -10.01 -24.92 -9.79
CA PRO A 401 -9.20 -23.85 -10.35
C PRO A 401 -9.04 -23.94 -11.86
N VAL A 402 -8.95 -25.16 -12.41
CA VAL A 402 -8.87 -25.42 -13.86
C VAL A 402 -10.17 -25.03 -14.56
N LEU A 403 -11.33 -25.35 -13.98
CA LEU A 403 -12.63 -24.87 -14.45
C LEU A 403 -12.72 -23.34 -14.42
N GLY A 404 -12.24 -22.69 -13.34
CA GLY A 404 -12.19 -21.24 -13.23
C GLY A 404 -11.36 -20.60 -14.34
N VAL A 405 -10.15 -21.13 -14.61
CA VAL A 405 -9.29 -20.66 -15.71
C VAL A 405 -9.94 -20.90 -17.07
N GLY A 406 -10.56 -22.06 -17.29
CA GLY A 406 -11.22 -22.40 -18.55
C GLY A 406 -12.43 -21.53 -18.86
N ILE A 407 -13.31 -21.29 -17.86
CA ILE A 407 -14.46 -20.39 -18.00
C ILE A 407 -13.99 -18.95 -18.29
N HIS A 408 -12.93 -18.50 -17.60
CA HIS A 408 -12.38 -17.17 -17.82
C HIS A 408 -11.73 -17.01 -19.20
N GLN A 409 -10.94 -18.00 -19.66
CA GLN A 409 -10.37 -17.98 -21.01
C GLN A 409 -11.46 -17.90 -22.08
N ALA A 410 -12.53 -18.69 -21.94
CA ALA A 410 -13.68 -18.63 -22.86
C ALA A 410 -14.38 -17.26 -22.84
N HIS A 411 -14.52 -16.64 -21.66
CA HIS A 411 -15.08 -15.29 -21.56
C HIS A 411 -14.17 -14.24 -22.22
N ARG A 412 -12.85 -14.37 -22.05
CA ARG A 412 -11.88 -13.43 -22.62
C ARG A 412 -11.82 -13.50 -24.14
N GLU A 413 -11.83 -14.71 -24.70
CA GLU A 413 -11.92 -14.92 -26.15
C GLU A 413 -13.19 -14.30 -26.72
N SER A 414 -14.28 -14.28 -25.95
CA SER A 414 -15.55 -13.67 -26.35
C SER A 414 -15.59 -12.14 -26.23
N VAL A 415 -14.80 -11.52 -25.34
CA VAL A 415 -14.93 -10.08 -25.00
C VAL A 415 -13.83 -9.19 -25.60
N ASP A 416 -12.60 -9.69 -25.78
CA ASP A 416 -11.44 -8.78 -25.83
C ASP A 416 -10.60 -8.79 -27.12
N ASN A 417 -10.93 -9.61 -28.12
CA ASN A 417 -10.35 -9.62 -29.50
C ASN A 417 -8.85 -9.29 -29.68
N GLY A 418 -7.99 -9.54 -28.67
CA GLY A 418 -6.55 -9.33 -28.74
C GLY A 418 -6.05 -7.88 -28.59
N ASN A 419 -6.91 -6.90 -28.28
CA ASN A 419 -6.55 -5.48 -28.33
C ASN A 419 -6.17 -4.82 -26.99
N LEU A 420 -6.06 -5.60 -25.92
CA LEU A 420 -5.68 -5.13 -24.58
C LEU A 420 -4.18 -5.34 -24.31
N ARG A 421 -3.43 -4.25 -24.18
CA ARG A 421 -2.01 -4.25 -23.77
C ARG A 421 -1.89 -3.93 -22.29
N HIS A 422 -1.14 -4.76 -21.57
CA HIS A 422 -0.80 -4.55 -20.16
C HIS A 422 0.64 -4.07 -20.03
N THR A 423 0.88 -3.11 -19.15
CA THR A 423 2.24 -2.68 -18.78
C THR A 423 2.27 -2.37 -17.28
N ARG A 424 3.32 -2.80 -16.59
CA ARG A 424 3.42 -2.69 -15.13
C ARG A 424 4.84 -2.34 -14.70
N ASP A 425 4.93 -1.56 -13.63
CA ASP A 425 6.18 -1.22 -12.95
C ASP A 425 5.91 -0.93 -11.46
N LEU A 426 6.83 -0.20 -10.81
CA LEU A 426 6.74 0.22 -9.41
C LEU A 426 5.51 1.10 -9.11
N TYR A 427 5.07 1.92 -10.05
CA TYR A 427 3.99 2.89 -9.84
C TYR A 427 2.61 2.27 -10.01
N GLY A 428 2.51 1.13 -10.70
CA GLY A 428 1.27 0.39 -10.83
C GLY A 428 1.12 -0.28 -12.18
N HIS A 429 -0.07 -0.84 -12.39
CA HIS A 429 -0.46 -1.53 -13.61
C HIS A 429 -1.36 -0.62 -14.45
N ILE A 430 -0.99 -0.49 -15.72
CA ILE A 430 -1.73 0.27 -16.74
C ILE A 430 -2.16 -0.68 -17.84
N MET A 431 -3.37 -0.47 -18.33
CA MET A 431 -3.97 -1.16 -19.45
C MET A 431 -4.31 -0.16 -20.54
N VAL A 432 -4.00 -0.54 -21.78
CA VAL A 432 -4.41 0.18 -22.98
C VAL A 432 -5.26 -0.75 -23.82
N LYS A 433 -6.53 -0.39 -24.00
CA LYS A 433 -7.46 -1.11 -24.87
C LYS A 433 -7.64 -0.30 -26.16
N THR A 434 -7.36 -0.92 -27.29
CA THR A 434 -7.52 -0.28 -28.61
C THR A 434 -8.69 -0.89 -29.36
N ASP A 435 -9.77 -0.15 -29.57
CA ASP A 435 -10.85 -0.56 -30.45
C ASP A 435 -10.78 0.18 -31.80
N ASN A 436 -11.58 -0.24 -32.78
CA ASN A 436 -11.71 0.41 -34.08
C ASN A 436 -12.13 1.88 -33.99
N ARG A 437 -12.75 2.29 -32.86
CA ARG A 437 -13.29 3.64 -32.66
C ARG A 437 -12.59 4.45 -31.58
N SER A 438 -11.83 3.81 -30.69
CA SER A 438 -11.22 4.50 -29.55
C SER A 438 -9.99 3.78 -29.00
N VAL A 439 -9.14 4.53 -28.29
CA VAL A 439 -8.11 3.99 -27.40
C VAL A 439 -8.48 4.38 -25.98
N VAL A 440 -8.38 3.45 -25.03
CA VAL A 440 -8.77 3.65 -23.64
C VAL A 440 -7.60 3.31 -22.74
N LEU A 441 -7.31 4.22 -21.81
CA LEU A 441 -6.31 4.07 -20.76
C LEU A 441 -7.00 3.79 -19.43
N SER A 442 -6.64 2.69 -18.79
CA SER A 442 -7.13 2.35 -17.45
C SER A 442 -5.98 1.95 -16.54
N SER A 443 -6.05 2.31 -15.26
CA SER A 443 -5.21 1.73 -14.21
C SER A 443 -6.07 0.80 -13.38
N ASP A 444 -5.77 -0.49 -13.47
CA ASP A 444 -6.61 -1.56 -12.92
C ASP A 444 -8.08 -1.39 -13.32
N THR A 445 -8.93 -0.80 -12.49
CA THR A 445 -10.37 -0.72 -12.74
C THR A 445 -10.87 0.68 -13.00
N THR A 446 -10.02 1.69 -12.81
CA THR A 446 -10.32 3.08 -13.07
C THR A 446 -9.87 3.44 -14.49
N THR A 447 -10.77 3.99 -15.29
CA THR A 447 -10.44 4.57 -16.60
C THR A 447 -9.93 5.99 -16.41
N HIS A 448 -8.69 6.24 -16.82
CA HIS A 448 -8.01 7.55 -16.66
C HIS A 448 -7.97 8.36 -17.97
N GLY A 449 -8.57 7.84 -19.03
CA GLY A 449 -8.55 8.52 -20.31
C GLY A 449 -9.08 7.66 -21.43
N SER A 450 -9.68 8.30 -22.42
CA SER A 450 -9.95 7.67 -23.70
C SER A 450 -9.84 8.67 -24.82
N GLN A 451 -9.62 8.19 -26.04
CA GLN A 451 -9.53 9.03 -27.21
C GLN A 451 -10.25 8.37 -28.36
N LEU A 452 -11.14 9.11 -29.03
CA LEU A 452 -11.79 8.67 -30.26
C LEU A 452 -10.78 8.67 -31.41
N THR A 453 -10.80 7.64 -32.26
CA THR A 453 -9.82 7.48 -33.35
C THR A 453 -10.43 7.62 -34.75
N MET A 454 -11.75 7.81 -34.84
CA MET A 454 -12.53 7.77 -36.09
C MET A 454 -12.11 8.81 -37.13
N ASP A 455 -11.93 10.07 -36.72
CA ASP A 455 -11.54 11.18 -37.60
C ASP A 455 -10.75 12.26 -36.84
N ALA A 456 -10.25 13.27 -37.57
CA ALA A 456 -9.40 14.32 -37.01
C ALA A 456 -10.12 15.23 -36.00
N ALA A 457 -11.43 15.46 -36.15
CA ALA A 457 -12.20 16.24 -35.19
C ALA A 457 -12.47 15.42 -33.93
N ALA A 458 -12.83 14.15 -34.08
CA ALA A 458 -13.07 13.22 -32.99
C ALA A 458 -11.81 13.01 -32.11
N ARG A 459 -10.63 12.91 -32.72
CA ARG A 459 -9.34 12.75 -32.00
C ARG A 459 -8.99 13.93 -31.10
N ARG A 460 -9.50 15.12 -31.40
CA ARG A 460 -9.29 16.33 -30.60
C ARG A 460 -10.40 16.58 -29.59
N ARG A 461 -11.43 15.74 -29.54
CA ARG A 461 -12.52 15.90 -28.59
C ARG A 461 -12.06 15.44 -27.20
N PRO A 462 -12.25 16.26 -26.15
CA PRO A 462 -12.08 15.78 -24.79
C PRO A 462 -13.17 14.77 -24.44
N THR A 463 -12.82 13.75 -23.66
CA THR A 463 -13.68 12.61 -23.34
C THR A 463 -13.82 12.45 -21.82
N LEU A 464 -14.71 11.54 -21.39
CA LEU A 464 -14.88 11.15 -19.98
C LEU A 464 -15.09 12.38 -19.07
N TYR A 465 -14.33 12.45 -17.99
CA TYR A 465 -14.40 13.49 -16.97
C TYR A 465 -13.78 14.83 -17.39
N PHE A 466 -13.31 14.97 -18.63
CA PHE A 466 -12.71 16.20 -19.17
C PHE A 466 -13.61 16.95 -20.15
N THR A 467 -14.85 16.52 -20.37
CA THR A 467 -15.75 17.19 -21.35
C THR A 467 -16.08 18.63 -20.96
N GLU A 468 -16.55 19.42 -21.91
CA GLU A 468 -16.74 20.88 -21.81
C GLU A 468 -17.69 21.27 -20.66
N SER A 469 -18.59 20.34 -20.31
CA SER A 469 -19.57 20.48 -19.24
C SER A 469 -19.03 20.19 -17.83
N THR A 470 -17.89 19.51 -17.70
CA THR A 470 -17.32 19.15 -16.40
C THR A 470 -16.51 20.31 -15.81
N GLY A 471 -16.17 20.22 -14.52
CA GLY A 471 -15.51 21.29 -13.77
C GLY A 471 -14.33 21.94 -14.50
N ILE A 472 -13.34 21.15 -14.92
CA ILE A 472 -12.17 21.68 -15.63
C ILE A 472 -12.48 22.17 -17.05
N GLY A 473 -13.30 21.43 -17.81
CA GLY A 473 -13.66 21.79 -19.18
C GLY A 473 -14.34 23.16 -19.24
N ARG A 474 -15.28 23.40 -18.30
CA ARG A 474 -15.99 24.66 -18.17
C ARG A 474 -15.06 25.82 -17.82
N VAL A 475 -14.14 25.61 -16.87
CA VAL A 475 -13.20 26.66 -16.46
C VAL A 475 -12.28 27.03 -17.63
N LEU A 476 -11.75 26.03 -18.35
CA LEU A 476 -10.93 26.25 -19.54
C LEU A 476 -11.69 27.04 -20.61
N GLU A 477 -12.92 26.64 -20.93
CA GLU A 477 -13.78 27.34 -21.89
C GLU A 477 -13.96 28.83 -21.55
N LYS A 478 -14.31 29.15 -20.29
CA LYS A 478 -14.54 30.53 -19.84
C LYS A 478 -13.27 31.37 -19.84
N LEU A 479 -12.14 30.80 -19.42
CA LEU A 479 -10.86 31.51 -19.41
C LEU A 479 -10.32 31.69 -20.83
N HIS A 480 -10.52 30.72 -21.73
CA HIS A 480 -10.17 30.87 -23.14
C HIS A 480 -10.90 32.01 -23.83
N ALA A 481 -12.18 32.24 -23.49
CA ALA A 481 -12.95 33.34 -24.04
C ALA A 481 -12.41 34.74 -23.66
N SER A 482 -11.67 34.84 -22.54
CA SER A 482 -11.15 36.11 -22.02
C SER A 482 -9.64 36.29 -22.16
N ARG A 483 -8.89 35.23 -22.49
CA ARG A 483 -7.42 35.25 -22.54
C ARG A 483 -6.87 34.81 -23.90
N PRO A 484 -5.96 35.59 -24.52
CA PRO A 484 -5.37 35.25 -25.81
C PRO A 484 -4.38 34.06 -25.73
N ALA A 485 -3.74 33.86 -24.58
CA ALA A 485 -2.87 32.74 -24.28
C ALA A 485 -2.88 32.45 -22.78
N MET A 486 -2.62 31.21 -22.39
CA MET A 486 -2.56 30.77 -21.00
C MET A 486 -1.39 29.83 -20.72
N ASN A 487 -0.93 29.84 -19.47
CA ASN A 487 -0.04 28.83 -18.92
C ASN A 487 -0.84 27.87 -18.03
N VAL A 488 -0.90 26.60 -18.40
CA VAL A 488 -1.62 25.56 -17.65
C VAL A 488 -0.63 24.53 -17.10
N GLY A 489 -0.62 24.35 -15.79
CA GLY A 489 0.16 23.31 -15.12
C GLY A 489 -0.74 22.15 -14.75
N VAL A 490 -0.39 20.92 -15.10
CA VAL A 490 -1.19 19.73 -14.81
C VAL A 490 -0.32 18.73 -14.03
N ILE A 491 -0.70 18.41 -12.80
CA ILE A 491 -0.11 17.33 -12.02
C ILE A 491 -0.87 16.05 -12.38
N GLY A 492 -0.19 15.11 -13.04
CA GLY A 492 -0.77 13.97 -13.74
C GLY A 492 -0.78 14.18 -15.26
N LEU A 493 -0.86 13.08 -16.01
CA LEU A 493 -0.94 13.10 -17.47
C LEU A 493 -2.13 12.31 -18.02
N GLY A 494 -2.38 11.10 -17.49
CA GLY A 494 -3.38 10.19 -18.04
C GLY A 494 -3.11 9.91 -19.54
N SER A 495 -4.15 9.95 -20.37
CA SER A 495 -4.00 9.88 -21.84
C SER A 495 -3.57 11.20 -22.48
N GLY A 496 -3.37 12.26 -21.69
CA GLY A 496 -3.07 13.61 -22.18
C GLY A 496 -4.31 14.40 -22.63
N THR A 497 -5.52 14.02 -22.21
CA THR A 497 -6.78 14.60 -22.69
C THR A 497 -6.86 16.12 -22.52
N LEU A 498 -6.31 16.68 -21.46
CA LEU A 498 -6.30 18.14 -21.27
C LEU A 498 -5.52 18.90 -22.36
N ALA A 499 -4.61 18.25 -23.09
CA ALA A 499 -3.96 18.86 -24.24
C ALA A 499 -4.93 19.14 -25.40
N ALA A 500 -6.10 18.50 -25.43
CA ALA A 500 -7.19 18.78 -26.38
C ALA A 500 -7.67 20.24 -26.33
N TYR A 501 -7.57 20.87 -25.15
CA TYR A 501 -7.97 22.25 -24.93
C TYR A 501 -6.90 23.27 -25.34
N ALA A 502 -5.67 22.85 -25.61
CA ALA A 502 -4.57 23.76 -25.88
C ALA A 502 -4.76 24.50 -27.20
N ARG A 503 -4.62 25.82 -27.17
CA ARG A 503 -4.71 26.70 -28.35
C ARG A 503 -3.33 27.20 -28.76
N THR A 504 -3.24 27.77 -29.95
CA THR A 504 -2.01 28.44 -30.42
C THR A 504 -1.54 29.48 -29.40
N GLY A 505 -0.28 29.38 -28.96
CA GLY A 505 0.30 30.29 -27.96
C GLY A 505 0.13 29.86 -26.50
N ASP A 506 -0.76 28.91 -26.19
CA ASP A 506 -0.86 28.34 -24.84
C ASP A 506 0.38 27.50 -24.52
N THR A 507 0.76 27.46 -23.25
CA THR A 507 1.79 26.57 -22.71
C THR A 507 1.18 25.62 -21.69
N TYR A 508 1.34 24.31 -21.90
CA TYR A 508 0.92 23.27 -20.96
C TYR A 508 2.15 22.53 -20.45
N ASP A 509 2.31 22.51 -19.12
CA ASP A 509 3.32 21.73 -18.43
C ASP A 509 2.64 20.56 -17.71
N PHE A 510 2.85 19.34 -18.22
CA PHE A 510 2.37 18.12 -17.57
C PHE A 510 3.48 17.54 -16.68
N PHE A 511 3.16 17.31 -15.41
CA PHE A 511 4.05 16.76 -14.39
C PHE A 511 3.58 15.36 -14.00
N ASP A 512 4.29 14.33 -14.43
CA ASP A 512 3.97 12.95 -14.08
C ASP A 512 5.20 12.25 -13.50
N ILE A 513 5.04 11.57 -12.36
CA ILE A 513 6.13 10.87 -11.69
C ILE A 513 6.44 9.53 -12.36
N ASP A 514 5.44 8.95 -13.06
CA ASP A 514 5.54 7.64 -13.68
C ASP A 514 6.05 7.76 -15.14
N PRO A 515 7.29 7.34 -15.44
CA PRO A 515 7.79 7.32 -16.82
C PRO A 515 6.97 6.44 -17.76
N LYS A 516 6.30 5.39 -17.25
CA LYS A 516 5.45 4.51 -18.03
C LYS A 516 4.19 5.24 -18.48
N SER A 517 3.56 6.04 -17.61
CA SER A 517 2.42 6.90 -17.94
C SER A 517 2.76 7.83 -19.11
N ILE A 518 3.90 8.53 -19.03
CA ILE A 518 4.40 9.42 -20.10
C ILE A 518 4.58 8.67 -21.42
N ARG A 519 5.24 7.50 -21.39
CA ARG A 519 5.48 6.70 -22.59
C ARG A 519 4.17 6.25 -23.23
N VAL A 520 3.24 5.73 -22.44
CA VAL A 520 1.93 5.26 -22.91
C VAL A 520 1.14 6.41 -23.54
N ALA A 521 1.10 7.58 -22.90
CA ALA A 521 0.44 8.76 -23.46
C ALA A 521 1.03 9.16 -24.83
N GLN A 522 2.35 9.07 -25.01
CA GLN A 522 3.02 9.43 -26.27
C GLN A 522 2.88 8.37 -27.38
N GLU A 523 2.87 7.08 -27.02
CA GLU A 523 2.85 5.98 -27.99
C GLU A 523 1.43 5.60 -28.43
N ASN A 524 0.43 5.79 -27.57
CA ASN A 524 -0.92 5.28 -27.79
C ASN A 524 -1.96 6.37 -28.08
N PHE A 525 -1.68 7.63 -27.75
CA PHE A 525 -2.63 8.74 -27.89
C PHE A 525 -2.04 9.89 -28.72
N THR A 526 -2.89 10.64 -29.41
CA THR A 526 -2.47 11.75 -30.28
C THR A 526 -2.67 13.13 -29.69
N TYR A 527 -3.37 13.27 -28.55
CA TYR A 527 -3.67 14.58 -27.93
C TYR A 527 -2.48 15.53 -27.87
N ILE A 528 -1.32 15.05 -27.40
CA ILE A 528 -0.10 15.86 -27.27
C ILE A 528 0.46 16.28 -28.64
N VAL A 529 0.48 15.35 -29.59
CA VAL A 529 1.00 15.60 -30.94
C VAL A 529 0.09 16.57 -31.68
N ASP A 530 -1.23 16.37 -31.59
CA ASP A 530 -2.24 17.22 -32.20
C ASP A 530 -2.19 18.64 -31.63
N ALA A 531 -2.06 18.79 -30.31
CA ALA A 531 -1.90 20.08 -29.65
C ALA A 531 -0.65 20.83 -30.15
N ARG A 532 0.51 20.15 -30.19
CA ARG A 532 1.74 20.74 -30.74
C ARG A 532 1.60 21.18 -32.19
N ALA A 533 0.88 20.40 -33.00
CA ALA A 533 0.61 20.72 -34.40
C ALA A 533 -0.26 21.99 -34.57
N THR A 534 -1.07 22.35 -33.58
CA THR A 534 -1.83 23.63 -33.57
C THR A 534 -1.00 24.84 -33.14
N GLY A 535 0.26 24.64 -32.72
CA GLY A 535 1.14 25.71 -32.25
C GLY A 535 1.10 25.96 -30.74
N ALA A 536 0.50 25.05 -29.95
CA ALA A 536 0.64 25.05 -28.49
C ALA A 536 2.00 24.51 -28.06
N ARG A 537 2.54 25.00 -26.93
CA ARG A 537 3.76 24.47 -26.32
C ARG A 537 3.40 23.45 -25.24
N ILE A 538 3.65 22.16 -25.50
CA ILE A 538 3.38 21.09 -24.53
C ILE A 538 4.71 20.53 -24.01
N ASN A 539 4.96 20.68 -22.71
CA ASN A 539 6.12 20.14 -22.01
C ASN A 539 5.70 18.95 -21.13
N LEU A 540 6.48 17.86 -21.20
CA LEU A 540 6.28 16.67 -20.36
C LEU A 540 7.46 16.59 -19.38
N ILE A 541 7.17 16.68 -18.09
CA ILE A 541 8.17 16.80 -17.02
C ILE A 541 8.04 15.59 -16.12
N GLN A 542 9.00 14.67 -16.21
CA GLN A 542 9.00 13.44 -15.41
C GLN A 542 9.46 13.74 -13.97
N ARG A 543 8.54 14.12 -13.09
CA ARG A 543 8.82 14.41 -11.67
C ARG A 543 7.53 14.43 -10.84
N ASP A 544 7.65 14.25 -9.53
CA ASP A 544 6.56 14.56 -8.60
C ASP A 544 6.07 16.01 -8.82
N GLY A 545 4.76 16.18 -9.05
CA GLY A 545 4.19 17.46 -9.46
C GLY A 545 4.31 18.56 -8.41
N ARG A 546 4.25 18.20 -7.12
CA ARG A 546 4.46 19.18 -6.04
C ARG A 546 5.87 19.70 -6.05
N LYS A 547 6.86 18.81 -6.11
CA LYS A 547 8.26 19.22 -6.23
C LYS A 547 8.48 20.00 -7.52
N ALA A 548 7.97 19.54 -8.65
CA ALA A 548 8.07 20.20 -9.95
C ALA A 548 7.60 21.66 -9.93
N LEU A 549 6.44 21.92 -9.33
CA LEU A 549 5.90 23.27 -9.17
C LEU A 549 6.71 24.14 -8.20
N ASP A 550 7.30 23.54 -7.16
CA ASP A 550 8.15 24.30 -6.23
C ASP A 550 9.39 24.89 -6.93
N ASP A 551 10.04 24.11 -7.80
CA ASP A 551 11.20 24.58 -8.59
C ASP A 551 10.81 25.32 -9.87
N ALA A 552 9.53 25.32 -10.26
CA ALA A 552 9.07 25.94 -11.49
C ALA A 552 9.33 27.46 -11.49
N LYS A 553 9.73 27.99 -12.65
CA LYS A 553 9.91 29.44 -12.86
C LYS A 553 8.69 30.10 -13.51
N THR A 554 7.81 29.29 -14.06
CA THR A 554 6.58 29.72 -14.73
C THR A 554 5.49 29.93 -13.69
N ASN A 555 4.69 30.98 -13.87
CA ASN A 555 3.41 31.14 -13.18
C ASN A 555 2.28 30.71 -14.11
N TYR A 556 1.28 30.06 -13.53
CA TYR A 556 0.20 29.40 -14.21
C TYR A 556 -1.13 30.14 -13.99
N ASP A 557 -1.92 30.18 -15.04
CA ASP A 557 -3.31 30.63 -15.02
C ASP A 557 -4.20 29.60 -14.33
N ILE A 558 -3.90 28.32 -14.56
CA ILE A 558 -4.60 27.20 -13.96
C ILE A 558 -3.55 26.17 -13.55
N ILE A 559 -3.66 25.66 -12.32
CA ILE A 559 -2.99 24.43 -11.90
C ILE A 559 -4.07 23.37 -11.70
N VAL A 560 -3.94 22.22 -12.37
CA VAL A 560 -4.86 21.09 -12.25
C VAL A 560 -4.16 19.97 -11.51
N ILE A 561 -4.82 19.40 -10.50
CA ILE A 561 -4.40 18.18 -9.81
C ILE A 561 -5.29 17.05 -10.30
N ASP A 562 -4.72 16.20 -11.16
CA ASP A 562 -5.31 15.00 -11.75
C ASP A 562 -4.33 13.82 -11.60
N ALA A 563 -3.73 13.71 -10.42
CA ALA A 563 -2.81 12.63 -10.08
C ALA A 563 -3.52 11.60 -9.23
N PHE A 564 -3.72 10.41 -9.81
CA PHE A 564 -4.38 9.30 -9.14
C PHE A 564 -3.43 8.14 -8.91
N THR A 565 -3.61 7.48 -7.77
CA THR A 565 -3.08 6.15 -7.53
C THR A 565 -4.26 5.20 -7.35
N GLY A 566 -4.75 4.67 -8.47
CA GLY A 566 -6.03 3.99 -8.50
C GLY A 566 -7.20 4.97 -8.47
N ASP A 567 -8.05 4.86 -7.46
CA ASP A 567 -9.25 5.70 -7.27
C ASP A 567 -9.07 6.87 -6.31
N GLY A 568 -7.85 7.08 -5.79
CA GLY A 568 -7.55 8.09 -4.77
C GLY A 568 -6.48 9.11 -5.20
N VAL A 569 -6.56 10.31 -4.61
CA VAL A 569 -5.56 11.38 -4.77
C VAL A 569 -4.48 11.25 -3.68
N PRO A 570 -3.17 11.22 -4.02
CA PRO A 570 -2.10 11.17 -3.02
C PRO A 570 -2.18 12.31 -2.01
N SER A 571 -2.19 11.98 -0.71
CA SER A 571 -2.42 12.97 0.35
C SER A 571 -1.39 14.10 0.39
N HIS A 572 -0.14 13.82 0.04
CA HIS A 572 0.95 14.80 0.03
C HIS A 572 0.78 15.92 -1.02
N LEU A 573 -0.13 15.74 -1.99
CA LEU A 573 -0.50 16.75 -2.98
C LEU A 573 -1.61 17.69 -2.49
N LEU A 574 -2.35 17.31 -1.44
CA LEU A 574 -3.51 18.04 -0.93
C LEU A 574 -3.24 18.73 0.42
N THR A 575 -2.00 18.73 0.91
CA THR A 575 -1.65 19.38 2.17
C THR A 575 -1.63 20.90 2.04
N ARG A 576 -1.74 21.59 3.17
CA ARG A 576 -1.62 23.05 3.28
C ARG A 576 -0.31 23.55 2.69
N GLU A 577 0.79 22.86 2.93
CA GLU A 577 2.11 23.19 2.39
C GLU A 577 2.15 23.05 0.87
N ALA A 578 1.54 21.98 0.34
CA ALA A 578 1.43 21.74 -1.09
C ALA A 578 0.57 22.82 -1.77
N MET A 579 -0.63 23.09 -1.27
CA MET A 579 -1.50 24.17 -1.77
C MET A 579 -0.84 25.54 -1.67
N GLY A 580 -0.04 25.78 -0.62
CA GLY A 580 0.77 26.99 -0.49
C GLY A 580 1.80 27.15 -1.61
N ILE A 581 2.44 26.05 -2.06
CA ILE A 581 3.33 26.06 -3.23
C ILE A 581 2.53 26.41 -4.49
N TYR A 582 1.41 25.75 -4.72
CA TYR A 582 0.60 25.96 -5.92
C TYR A 582 0.10 27.41 -6.01
N THR A 583 -0.38 27.95 -4.89
CA THR A 583 -0.88 29.32 -4.79
C THR A 583 0.21 30.35 -5.14
N ARG A 584 1.47 30.11 -4.74
CA ARG A 584 2.60 30.99 -5.12
C ARG A 584 2.94 30.92 -6.61
N ARG A 585 2.56 29.84 -7.29
CA ARG A 585 2.74 29.63 -8.72
C ARG A 585 1.52 30.02 -9.55
N LEU A 586 0.41 30.41 -8.94
CA LEU A 586 -0.73 30.96 -9.66
C LEU A 586 -0.50 32.43 -10.04
N ASN A 587 -0.98 32.81 -11.21
CA ASN A 587 -1.01 34.21 -11.64
C ASN A 587 -1.87 35.04 -10.68
N SER A 588 -1.32 36.14 -10.18
CA SER A 588 -1.82 36.88 -9.01
C SER A 588 -3.11 37.68 -9.20
N LYS A 589 -3.74 37.66 -10.40
CA LYS A 589 -5.03 38.33 -10.65
C LYS A 589 -6.19 37.36 -10.53
N ASP A 590 -6.20 36.30 -11.33
CA ASP A 590 -7.33 35.39 -11.47
C ASP A 590 -6.93 33.91 -11.66
N GLY A 591 -5.79 33.50 -11.11
CA GLY A 591 -5.33 32.11 -11.19
C GLY A 591 -6.20 31.17 -10.34
N MET A 592 -6.41 29.94 -10.82
CA MET A 592 -7.24 28.94 -10.14
C MET A 592 -6.48 27.63 -9.94
N LEU A 593 -6.70 26.98 -8.79
CA LEU A 593 -6.26 25.62 -8.53
C LEU A 593 -7.48 24.70 -8.62
N ILE A 594 -7.39 23.66 -9.44
CA ILE A 594 -8.51 22.74 -9.70
C ILE A 594 -8.07 21.35 -9.30
N VAL A 595 -8.83 20.69 -8.43
CA VAL A 595 -8.59 19.31 -8.01
C VAL A 595 -9.67 18.43 -8.63
N HIS A 596 -9.26 17.47 -9.45
CA HIS A 596 -10.15 16.38 -9.82
C HIS A 596 -10.27 15.44 -8.60
N ALA A 597 -11.48 15.31 -8.08
CA ALA A 597 -11.78 14.65 -6.81
C ALA A 597 -12.80 13.51 -6.95
N SER A 598 -13.12 13.10 -8.18
CA SER A 598 -14.02 11.97 -8.44
C SER A 598 -13.41 10.69 -7.88
N SER A 599 -14.10 10.07 -6.94
CA SER A 599 -13.72 8.81 -6.32
C SER A 599 -14.97 8.05 -5.90
N ARG A 600 -14.94 6.73 -6.00
CA ARG A 600 -16.03 5.83 -5.60
C ARG A 600 -16.17 5.76 -4.09
N TYR A 601 -15.04 5.84 -3.37
CA TYR A 601 -14.98 5.55 -1.93
C TYR A 601 -14.32 6.65 -1.10
N SER A 602 -13.96 7.79 -1.69
CA SER A 602 -13.37 8.91 -0.96
C SER A 602 -14.09 10.22 -1.26
N HIS A 603 -14.37 11.00 -0.20
CA HIS A 603 -14.98 12.32 -0.31
C HIS A 603 -13.98 13.40 0.13
N PHE A 604 -13.29 13.98 -0.85
CA PHE A 604 -12.17 14.92 -0.60
C PHE A 604 -12.59 16.35 -0.26
N TYR A 605 -13.81 16.77 -0.61
CA TYR A 605 -14.24 18.18 -0.49
C TYR A 605 -14.04 18.79 0.91
N PRO A 606 -14.43 18.12 2.03
CA PRO A 606 -14.30 18.71 3.36
C PRO A 606 -12.84 19.00 3.75
N VAL A 607 -11.92 18.12 3.35
CA VAL A 607 -10.49 18.26 3.62
C VAL A 607 -9.88 19.35 2.75
N VAL A 608 -10.18 19.35 1.45
CA VAL A 608 -9.64 20.32 0.51
C VAL A 608 -10.17 21.73 0.82
N GLU A 609 -11.44 21.88 1.17
CA GLU A 609 -12.05 23.15 1.58
C GLU A 609 -11.41 23.70 2.86
N ALA A 610 -11.29 22.87 3.91
CA ALA A 610 -10.71 23.29 5.17
C ALA A 610 -9.24 23.73 4.98
N THR A 611 -8.51 22.96 4.17
CA THR A 611 -7.12 23.25 3.83
C THR A 611 -6.98 24.54 3.02
N ALA A 612 -7.81 24.76 2.00
CA ALA A 612 -7.82 25.99 1.21
C ALA A 612 -8.11 27.23 2.06
N ARG A 613 -9.09 27.15 2.97
CA ARG A 613 -9.41 28.27 3.87
C ARG A 613 -8.32 28.60 4.88
N SER A 614 -7.53 27.61 5.28
CA SER A 614 -6.34 27.85 6.11
C SER A 614 -5.24 28.68 5.41
N LEU A 615 -5.39 28.90 4.09
CA LEU A 615 -4.57 29.77 3.25
C LEU A 615 -5.32 31.03 2.78
N ASN A 616 -6.48 31.33 3.36
CA ASN A 616 -7.37 32.43 2.96
C ASN A 616 -7.90 32.32 1.51
N LEU A 617 -8.04 31.10 1.00
CA LEU A 617 -8.67 30.82 -0.29
C LEU A 617 -10.10 30.33 -0.07
N ALA A 618 -10.90 30.39 -1.13
CA ALA A 618 -12.24 29.80 -1.18
C ALA A 618 -12.22 28.55 -2.07
N ALA A 619 -13.05 27.57 -1.73
CA ALA A 619 -13.18 26.33 -2.48
C ALA A 619 -14.67 26.02 -2.74
N ILE A 620 -15.00 25.74 -3.99
CA ILE A 620 -16.33 25.23 -4.37
C ILE A 620 -16.18 23.78 -4.85
N ALA A 621 -17.13 22.92 -4.49
CA ALA A 621 -17.27 21.61 -5.10
C ALA A 621 -18.31 21.69 -6.21
N VAL A 622 -17.96 21.19 -7.38
CA VAL A 622 -18.84 21.07 -8.54
C VAL A 622 -19.03 19.60 -8.81
N HIS A 623 -20.21 19.10 -8.46
CA HIS A 623 -20.66 17.77 -8.84
C HIS A 623 -21.40 17.88 -10.18
N THR A 624 -20.98 17.11 -11.17
CA THR A 624 -21.63 17.05 -12.49
C THR A 624 -22.25 15.67 -12.66
N GLU A 625 -23.57 15.63 -12.70
CA GLU A 625 -24.34 14.44 -13.07
C GLU A 625 -24.62 14.45 -14.56
N ILE A 626 -24.53 13.29 -15.19
CA ILE A 626 -24.80 13.13 -16.63
C ILE A 626 -25.87 12.06 -16.77
N LYS A 627 -27.09 12.49 -17.15
CA LYS A 627 -28.20 11.57 -17.46
C LYS A 627 -27.83 10.79 -18.71
N LYS A 628 -27.97 9.47 -18.60
CA LYS A 628 -27.67 8.54 -19.69
C LYS A 628 -28.64 8.78 -20.84
N ASP A 629 -28.12 8.78 -22.06
CA ASP A 629 -28.94 8.85 -23.26
C ASP A 629 -29.67 7.51 -23.43
N VAL A 630 -31.00 7.51 -23.25
CA VAL A 630 -31.83 6.29 -23.13
C VAL A 630 -31.99 5.57 -24.49
N THR A 631 -31.46 6.13 -25.57
CA THR A 631 -31.68 5.63 -26.94
C THR A 631 -31.02 4.27 -27.23
N GLU A 632 -30.01 3.86 -26.47
CA GLU A 632 -29.46 2.49 -26.51
C GLU A 632 -29.21 1.94 -25.09
N PRO A 633 -30.23 1.39 -24.41
CA PRO A 633 -30.06 0.82 -23.07
C PRO A 633 -29.02 -0.31 -23.08
N GLY A 634 -27.94 -0.16 -22.30
CA GLY A 634 -26.96 -1.22 -22.06
C GLY A 634 -25.66 -1.17 -22.87
N LYS A 635 -25.36 -0.10 -23.61
CA LYS A 635 -24.06 0.11 -24.27
C LYS A 635 -23.43 1.44 -23.86
N GLU A 636 -22.87 1.50 -22.66
CA GLU A 636 -21.95 2.59 -22.31
C GLU A 636 -20.72 2.49 -23.21
N ARG A 637 -20.34 3.61 -23.84
CA ARG A 637 -19.13 3.66 -24.67
C ARG A 637 -17.99 4.16 -23.82
N ASP A 638 -16.78 3.64 -24.05
CA ASP A 638 -15.58 3.93 -23.25
C ASP A 638 -15.10 5.41 -23.35
N TRP A 639 -15.88 6.30 -23.97
CA TRP A 639 -15.60 7.73 -24.18
C TRP A 639 -16.77 8.65 -23.83
N ASP A 640 -17.89 8.10 -23.36
CA ASP A 640 -19.03 8.92 -22.96
C ASP A 640 -18.67 9.78 -21.74
N PRO A 641 -19.23 11.00 -21.63
CA PRO A 641 -19.02 11.84 -20.46
C PRO A 641 -19.40 11.10 -19.16
N THR A 642 -18.51 11.14 -18.17
CA THR A 642 -18.74 10.49 -16.87
C THR A 642 -19.14 11.51 -15.81
N PRO A 643 -19.89 11.12 -14.78
CA PRO A 643 -20.10 11.96 -13.61
C PRO A 643 -18.76 12.38 -12.98
N THR A 644 -18.70 13.60 -12.45
CA THR A 644 -17.44 14.13 -11.90
C THR A 644 -17.65 14.93 -10.63
N ASP A 645 -16.66 14.86 -9.73
CA ASP A 645 -16.47 15.80 -8.64
C ASP A 645 -15.19 16.60 -8.87
N TYR A 646 -15.34 17.91 -9.07
CA TYR A 646 -14.23 18.85 -9.14
C TYR A 646 -14.28 19.82 -7.97
N ILE A 647 -13.12 20.13 -7.41
CA ILE A 647 -12.98 21.15 -6.38
C ILE A 647 -12.17 22.29 -6.96
N ILE A 648 -12.79 23.47 -7.08
CA ILE A 648 -12.18 24.65 -7.67
C ILE A 648 -11.83 25.62 -6.55
N ILE A 649 -10.54 25.89 -6.41
CA ILE A 649 -9.96 26.76 -5.40
C ILE A 649 -9.53 28.07 -6.07
N SER A 650 -10.01 29.17 -5.50
CA SER A 650 -9.79 30.51 -6.03
C SER A 650 -9.73 31.52 -4.90
N LYS A 651 -9.51 32.80 -5.22
CA LYS A 651 -9.67 33.85 -4.21
C LYS A 651 -11.15 34.02 -3.84
N PRO A 652 -11.46 34.38 -2.59
CA PRO A 652 -12.85 34.53 -2.13
C PRO A 652 -13.69 35.48 -3.01
N GLU A 653 -13.10 36.56 -3.52
CA GLU A 653 -13.80 37.52 -4.40
C GLU A 653 -14.28 36.91 -5.73
N GLN A 654 -13.62 35.85 -6.22
CA GLN A 654 -13.95 35.20 -7.49
C GLN A 654 -15.08 34.17 -7.36
N THR A 655 -15.44 33.77 -6.13
CA THR A 655 -16.33 32.63 -5.89
C THR A 655 -17.73 32.85 -6.45
N LYS A 656 -18.28 34.08 -6.33
CA LYS A 656 -19.62 34.40 -6.83
C LYS A 656 -19.69 34.25 -8.35
N ASP A 657 -18.72 34.82 -9.05
CA ASP A 657 -18.66 34.74 -10.52
C ASP A 657 -18.44 33.31 -10.97
N LEU A 658 -17.58 32.55 -10.27
CA LEU A 658 -17.30 31.16 -10.58
C LEU A 658 -18.54 30.26 -10.48
N ILE A 659 -19.42 30.45 -9.49
CA ILE A 659 -20.67 29.69 -9.37
C ILE A 659 -21.55 29.90 -10.61
N THR A 660 -21.58 31.12 -11.17
CA THR A 660 -22.38 31.42 -12.37
C THR A 660 -21.90 30.70 -13.63
N TRP A 661 -20.70 30.13 -13.63
CA TRP A 661 -20.18 29.37 -14.76
C TRP A 661 -20.84 27.99 -14.89
N PHE A 662 -21.52 27.52 -13.84
CA PHE A 662 -22.15 26.21 -13.74
C PHE A 662 -23.66 26.37 -13.55
N PRO A 663 -24.45 26.40 -14.64
CA PRO A 663 -25.91 26.43 -14.53
C PRO A 663 -26.43 25.11 -13.93
N ASP A 664 -27.57 25.15 -13.22
CA ASP A 664 -28.14 23.96 -12.57
C ASP A 664 -28.42 22.81 -13.56
N GLU A 665 -28.83 23.14 -14.78
CA GLU A 665 -29.03 22.20 -15.87
C GLU A 665 -28.51 22.77 -17.20
N GLU A 666 -28.00 21.89 -18.05
CA GLU A 666 -27.65 22.20 -19.43
C GLU A 666 -27.89 21.01 -20.36
N ASP A 667 -27.69 21.25 -21.66
CA ASP A 667 -27.87 20.25 -22.72
C ASP A 667 -29.25 19.55 -22.64
N ASN A 668 -30.30 20.38 -22.61
CA ASN A 668 -31.70 19.96 -22.48
C ASN A 668 -31.96 19.07 -21.25
N GLY A 669 -31.27 19.36 -20.14
CA GLY A 669 -31.42 18.62 -18.88
C GLY A 669 -30.66 17.29 -18.84
N ARG A 670 -29.80 17.02 -19.84
CA ARG A 670 -28.90 15.86 -19.86
C ARG A 670 -27.79 16.02 -18.83
N VAL A 671 -27.30 17.22 -18.61
CA VAL A 671 -26.27 17.50 -17.60
C VAL A 671 -26.88 18.33 -16.48
N LYS A 672 -26.57 17.95 -15.25
CA LYS A 672 -26.99 18.67 -14.05
C LYS A 672 -25.77 18.98 -13.19
N HIS A 673 -25.69 20.21 -12.71
CA HIS A 673 -24.61 20.66 -11.84
C HIS A 673 -25.14 20.87 -10.44
N THR A 674 -24.40 20.40 -9.45
CA THR A 674 -24.63 20.74 -8.04
C THR A 674 -23.38 21.42 -7.53
N VAL A 675 -23.48 22.71 -7.22
CA VAL A 675 -22.36 23.50 -6.69
C VAL A 675 -22.50 23.64 -5.19
N ASN A 676 -21.58 23.04 -4.45
CA ASN A 676 -21.52 23.09 -3.00
C ASN A 676 -20.49 24.11 -2.54
N THR A 677 -20.89 24.96 -1.59
CA THR A 677 -20.00 25.91 -0.93
C THR A 677 -20.21 25.85 0.58
N VAL A 678 -19.12 25.88 1.35
CA VAL A 678 -19.21 25.95 2.80
C VAL A 678 -19.44 27.39 3.22
N THR A 679 -20.57 27.63 3.89
CA THR A 679 -20.98 28.95 4.39
C THR A 679 -20.60 29.18 5.86
N SER A 680 -20.19 28.12 6.57
CA SER A 680 -19.79 28.22 7.98
C SER A 680 -18.52 29.06 8.14
N PRO A 681 -18.47 30.03 9.06
CA PRO A 681 -17.25 30.80 9.33
C PRO A 681 -16.18 29.99 10.08
N LEU A 682 -16.55 28.88 10.72
CA LEU A 682 -15.62 28.01 11.44
C LEU A 682 -15.01 26.97 10.51
N VAL A 683 -13.67 26.95 10.46
CA VAL A 683 -12.91 25.88 9.79
C VAL A 683 -12.69 24.75 10.79
N ASN A 684 -13.08 23.53 10.45
CA ASN A 684 -12.73 22.38 11.27
C ASN A 684 -11.23 22.11 11.15
N SER A 685 -10.46 22.48 12.17
CA SER A 685 -9.01 22.31 12.19
C SER A 685 -8.57 20.84 12.09
N GLN A 686 -9.44 19.89 12.44
CA GLN A 686 -9.18 18.45 12.27
C GLN A 686 -9.35 17.96 10.83
N LEU A 687 -9.80 18.79 9.89
CA LEU A 687 -9.85 18.43 8.46
C LEU A 687 -8.76 19.13 7.64
N ILE A 688 -7.98 20.02 8.25
CA ILE A 688 -6.83 20.63 7.60
C ILE A 688 -5.73 19.57 7.48
N TRP A 689 -5.43 19.17 6.26
CA TRP A 689 -4.29 18.32 5.99
C TRP A 689 -3.02 19.15 5.92
N THR A 690 -2.00 18.68 6.64
CA THR A 690 -0.64 19.21 6.59
C THR A 690 0.33 18.09 6.24
N ASP A 691 1.57 18.43 5.90
CA ASP A 691 2.66 17.47 5.74
C ASP A 691 2.88 16.63 7.00
N ASP A 692 2.53 17.18 8.16
CA ASP A 692 2.62 16.51 9.45
C ASP A 692 1.38 15.64 9.75
N ARG A 693 0.18 16.05 9.34
CA ARG A 693 -1.07 15.31 9.61
C ARG A 693 -1.98 15.26 8.38
N ASN A 694 -2.16 14.05 7.85
CA ASN A 694 -3.11 13.76 6.77
C ASN A 694 -3.67 12.34 6.96
N ALA A 695 -4.81 12.16 7.64
CA ALA A 695 -5.32 10.83 7.92
C ALA A 695 -6.23 10.36 6.76
N ALA A 696 -5.99 9.17 6.21
CA ALA A 696 -6.79 8.65 5.10
C ALA A 696 -8.28 8.47 5.49
N ILE A 697 -8.55 8.21 6.76
CA ILE A 697 -9.91 8.08 7.29
C ILE A 697 -10.71 9.40 7.28
N ASP A 698 -10.04 10.55 7.14
CA ASP A 698 -10.73 11.85 7.03
C ASP A 698 -11.53 11.97 5.71
N VAL A 699 -11.15 11.20 4.68
CA VAL A 699 -11.80 11.22 3.36
C VAL A 699 -12.47 9.89 3.00
N LEU A 700 -12.05 8.77 3.60
CA LEU A 700 -12.52 7.45 3.21
C LEU A 700 -13.95 7.17 3.69
N GLU A 701 -14.86 6.90 2.76
CA GLU A 701 -16.22 6.43 3.01
C GLU A 701 -16.23 4.91 3.22
N LEU A 702 -15.60 4.43 4.29
CA LEU A 702 -15.43 2.99 4.54
C LEU A 702 -16.76 2.22 4.57
N GLY A 703 -17.83 2.85 5.08
CA GLY A 703 -19.17 2.25 5.09
C GLY A 703 -19.65 1.92 3.67
N ARG A 704 -19.52 2.87 2.74
CA ARG A 704 -19.89 2.71 1.33
C ARG A 704 -19.04 1.64 0.65
N PHE A 705 -17.72 1.69 0.87
CA PHE A 705 -16.80 0.68 0.34
C PHE A 705 -17.17 -0.74 0.76
N LEU A 706 -17.62 -0.94 2.00
CA LEU A 706 -17.98 -2.26 2.52
C LEU A 706 -19.38 -2.74 2.09
N THR A 707 -20.28 -1.83 1.69
CA THR A 707 -21.66 -2.15 1.26
C THR A 707 -21.80 -2.39 -0.23
N ASP A 708 -20.96 -1.75 -1.06
CA ASP A 708 -20.91 -1.92 -2.52
C ASP A 708 -20.28 -3.26 -2.92
#